data_AF-A0A1I5D7G9-F1
#
_entry.id   AF-A0A1I5D7G9-F1
#
_cell.length_a   1.000
_cell.length_b   1.000
_cell.length_c   1.000
_cell.angle_alpha   90.00
_cell.angle_beta   90.00
_cell.angle_gamma   90.00
#
_symmetry.space_group_name_H-M   'P 1'
#
loop_
_entity.id
_entity.type
_entity.pdbx_description
1 polymer ?
#
loop_
_entity_poly.entity_id
_entity_poly.type
_entity_poly.pdbx_seq_one_letter_code
_entity_poly.pdbx_strand_id
1 'polypeptide(L)'
;MNFLNKAPDPAALEAAALDQAAVAYDEHGREWRETPQSAKSVQPGLSSEAEFSSRLPFHLSILDSLQAFKSPSLQQALKSAAQTGDPLIERWTREGKLDETLYFACAAKRLGVPFVAQPSTSGLYPLPDNWPLEKLRDLSWILIRPFAKLDHAPPVADSLYLCAPHGKELDALAEKMALDPQFRQRVRITTPRQLRRLQRASASKAAMDHHVFRLKQTMPDLSAHGKFKPFHSYYLAITLIALIGSSLVFSSIGIGINLITIMIFLTMSILRLISVFRLPHTRTTQASRVLSLLNTTKKTEASSDWPSYSVFVPLFREGRVVPDLIQSLCRLDYPRDRLTCYLLLEEEDEETRAALAKITLPAFIELVDIPKGGPQTKPKALNYALSFVQSDLTVIYDAEDRPDPHQLKIAALHMLSGRPSLACLQAQLAVDNARTNFLTRQFAVEYSALFDGLLPFLAFDRLVVPLGGTSNHFKTRVLKQIGGWDPYNVTEDADLGLRLSRLGYDIETIRSDTWEEAPESYAVWLKQRTRWFKGWMQTWIVHMRRPRYLYRKLGSDRFFSFHIMIGSMLLSTLVHPLYFLTFGISAWNLALYGSQNGSLFFVLLAINSINLVLGYGGVMVLGRKWAGKRYGFGWRAILEMPLYWLLMTPAAWRALYQLIHDPHHWEKTDHGLSSTRSRLPHAKVSSGIKPSNMAIFPKLGSHFKRRPFSMRRDPSTPKGTLQTITVSSKALENNLLGDSCEREVIIYTPHGHDGAGLPLLVDLVGFTAGGPAHVNWKNFGENVPERLDRLIASGEMPPAVVAFPDCFTRLGGNQYVNSAALGNWEDFLIEDMTPAIETQIGCGGPGKRGLFGKSSGGYGSILHAMKHADFWSAAACLSGDMAFELCYLPDMPNLLRALAKKNNSIERFLTEFEEGPKYDGKDIHALMTLAMAASYDPDPDSYFGIRLPVNMHDCSLIQERWANWLEWDPVVLADQPEVIANLKSMKGLWLECGYVDQYNLLYGARRLHSKLEAAGVDHVYEEFPDNHSSIDYRMDVCLPYLVRALEE
;
A
#
# COMPACT_ATOMS: atom_id res chain seq x y z
N MET A 1 41.78 -21.48 3.71
CA MET A 1 40.31 -21.41 3.83
C MET A 1 39.85 -20.86 5.18
N ASN A 2 40.67 -20.94 6.24
CA ASN A 2 40.58 -20.07 7.44
C ASN A 2 41.03 -18.60 7.20
N PHE A 3 40.86 -18.05 6.00
CA PHE A 3 40.64 -16.60 5.85
C PHE A 3 39.16 -16.25 6.11
N LEU A 4 38.32 -17.28 6.22
CA LEU A 4 36.94 -17.23 6.72
C LEU A 4 36.80 -17.84 8.15
N ASN A 5 37.89 -18.08 8.88
CA ASN A 5 37.87 -18.47 10.32
C ASN A 5 39.27 -18.33 10.97
N LYS A 6 39.87 -17.13 10.97
CA LYS A 6 40.90 -16.76 11.95
C LYS A 6 40.24 -15.90 13.02
N ALA A 7 39.86 -16.51 14.14
CA ALA A 7 39.79 -15.77 15.40
C ALA A 7 41.24 -15.59 15.89
N PRO A 8 41.63 -14.42 16.42
CA PRO A 8 42.92 -14.27 17.08
C PRO A 8 42.97 -15.18 18.32
N ASP A 9 44.15 -15.70 18.62
CA ASP A 9 44.47 -16.28 19.93
C ASP A 9 44.08 -15.26 21.03
N PRO A 10 43.22 -15.62 22.01
CA PRO A 10 42.87 -14.73 23.11
C PRO A 10 44.09 -14.22 23.90
N ALA A 11 45.18 -15.01 23.95
CA ALA A 11 46.42 -14.61 24.61
C ALA A 11 47.17 -13.50 23.85
N ALA A 12 46.96 -13.37 22.53
CA ALA A 12 47.53 -12.30 21.72
C ALA A 12 46.70 -10.99 21.79
N LEU A 13 45.42 -11.07 22.14
CA LEU A 13 44.55 -9.90 22.34
C LEU A 13 44.76 -9.22 23.71
N GLU A 14 45.16 -9.98 24.73
CA GLU A 14 45.54 -9.42 26.04
C GLU A 14 46.90 -8.71 26.00
N ALA A 15 47.82 -9.16 25.12
CA ALA A 15 49.12 -8.49 24.91
C ALA A 15 49.01 -7.20 24.07
N ALA A 16 48.01 -7.08 23.19
CA ALA A 16 47.85 -5.92 22.30
C ALA A 16 46.96 -4.80 22.88
N ALA A 17 46.30 -5.03 24.02
CA ALA A 17 45.48 -4.03 24.72
C ALA A 17 46.28 -3.18 25.73
N LEU A 18 47.58 -3.42 25.86
CA LEU A 18 48.50 -2.70 26.75
C LEU A 18 49.74 -2.21 25.97
N ASP A 19 49.54 -1.39 24.94
CA ASP A 19 50.54 -0.36 24.60
C ASP A 19 49.94 0.65 23.61
N GLN A 20 49.38 1.73 24.16
CA GLN A 20 49.21 2.97 23.41
C GLN A 20 50.49 3.79 23.55
N ALA A 21 50.98 4.27 22.40
CA ALA A 21 52.04 5.27 22.20
C ALA A 21 53.48 4.75 22.04
N ALA A 22 53.82 4.31 20.83
CA ALA A 22 55.20 4.39 20.33
C ALA A 22 55.21 4.71 18.82
N VAL A 23 55.86 5.82 18.47
CA VAL A 23 56.11 6.29 17.10
C VAL A 23 57.24 5.44 16.50
N ALA A 24 57.02 4.81 15.34
CA ALA A 24 58.03 3.99 14.67
C ALA A 24 58.90 4.81 13.72
N TYR A 25 60.22 4.67 13.86
CA TYR A 25 61.27 5.21 12.99
C TYR A 25 61.84 4.09 12.11
N ASP A 26 62.35 4.42 10.92
CA ASP A 26 63.06 3.45 10.06
C ASP A 26 64.49 3.17 10.54
N GLU A 27 65.17 2.24 9.86
CA GLU A 27 66.52 1.73 10.16
C GLU A 27 67.62 2.81 10.15
N HIS A 28 67.28 4.04 9.74
CA HIS A 28 68.18 5.20 9.69
C HIS A 28 67.63 6.38 10.52
N GLY A 29 66.65 6.15 11.39
CA GLY A 29 66.19 7.12 12.37
C GLY A 29 65.36 8.27 11.82
N ARG A 30 64.61 8.07 10.71
CA ARG A 30 63.66 9.09 10.20
C ARG A 30 62.21 8.72 10.48
N GLU A 31 61.45 9.74 10.89
CA GLU A 31 60.07 9.66 11.33
C GLU A 31 59.13 9.40 10.13
N TRP A 32 58.25 8.40 10.24
CA TRP A 32 57.25 8.10 9.20
C TRP A 32 56.19 9.21 9.12
N ARG A 33 56.34 10.13 8.18
CA ARG A 33 55.29 11.05 7.75
C ARG A 33 54.60 10.48 6.51
N GLU A 34 53.38 9.96 6.67
CA GLU A 34 52.49 9.77 5.53
C GLU A 34 52.16 11.13 4.92
N THR A 35 52.77 11.43 3.78
CA THR A 35 52.30 12.47 2.86
C THR A 35 51.60 11.79 1.68
N PRO A 36 50.45 12.31 1.23
CA PRO A 36 49.63 11.69 0.20
C PRO A 36 50.30 11.86 -1.16
N GLN A 37 50.93 10.80 -1.68
CA GLN A 37 51.48 10.81 -3.03
C GLN A 37 50.58 10.08 -4.03
N SER A 38 49.95 10.93 -4.85
CA SER A 38 49.75 10.80 -6.29
C SER A 38 48.97 9.59 -6.78
N ALA A 39 47.71 9.90 -7.13
CA ALA A 39 47.04 9.38 -8.30
C ALA A 39 48.02 9.06 -9.43
N LYS A 40 48.27 7.76 -9.67
CA LYS A 40 48.93 7.30 -10.87
C LYS A 40 47.95 7.42 -12.04
N SER A 41 48.21 8.45 -12.85
CA SER A 41 48.01 8.50 -14.30
C SER A 41 46.77 7.79 -14.86
N VAL A 42 45.73 8.59 -15.09
CA VAL A 42 44.77 8.35 -16.17
C VAL A 42 45.55 8.27 -17.48
N GLN A 43 45.64 7.07 -18.06
CA GLN A 43 46.10 6.90 -19.45
C GLN A 43 44.98 7.28 -20.43
N PRO A 44 45.34 7.76 -21.64
CA PRO A 44 44.40 8.42 -22.55
C PRO A 44 43.48 7.42 -23.25
N GLY A 45 42.23 7.85 -23.49
CA GLY A 45 41.30 7.37 -24.52
C GLY A 45 41.21 5.85 -24.74
N LEU A 46 40.24 5.19 -24.10
CA LEU A 46 39.81 3.84 -24.50
C LEU A 46 39.14 3.92 -25.88
N SER A 47 39.84 3.50 -26.93
CA SER A 47 39.38 3.62 -28.33
C SER A 47 38.71 2.36 -28.88
N SER A 48 38.48 1.29 -28.09
CA SER A 48 37.63 0.16 -28.51
C SER A 48 36.91 -0.52 -27.34
N GLU A 49 35.64 -0.91 -27.53
CA GLU A 49 34.83 -1.65 -26.54
C GLU A 49 35.42 -3.03 -26.19
N ALA A 50 36.22 -3.63 -27.08
CA ALA A 50 36.79 -4.96 -26.92
C ALA A 50 37.89 -5.04 -25.84
N GLU A 51 38.70 -4.00 -25.65
CA GLU A 51 39.74 -3.98 -24.61
C GLU A 51 39.17 -3.84 -23.19
N PHE A 52 38.08 -3.10 -23.02
CA PHE A 52 37.43 -2.89 -21.72
C PHE A 52 36.80 -4.18 -21.17
N SER A 53 36.09 -4.94 -22.01
CA SER A 53 35.47 -6.23 -21.64
C SER A 53 36.49 -7.25 -21.14
N SER A 54 37.70 -7.27 -21.72
CA SER A 54 38.77 -8.20 -21.35
C SER A 54 39.38 -8.00 -19.95
N ARG A 55 39.16 -6.84 -19.32
CA ARG A 55 39.78 -6.44 -18.03
C ARG A 55 38.79 -6.37 -16.86
N LEU A 56 37.53 -6.75 -17.05
CA LEU A 56 36.54 -6.74 -15.96
C LEU A 56 36.83 -7.83 -14.91
N PRO A 57 36.62 -7.57 -13.60
CA PRO A 57 36.58 -8.61 -12.58
C PRO A 57 35.66 -9.77 -12.97
N PHE A 58 36.00 -11.00 -12.57
CA PHE A 58 35.30 -12.20 -13.02
C PHE A 58 33.79 -12.10 -12.81
N HIS A 59 33.33 -11.64 -11.64
CA HIS A 59 31.91 -11.45 -11.35
C HIS A 59 31.21 -10.45 -12.29
N LEU A 60 31.84 -9.32 -12.64
CA LEU A 60 31.27 -8.34 -13.58
C LEU A 60 31.32 -8.87 -15.03
N SER A 61 32.35 -9.62 -15.39
CA SER A 61 32.48 -10.20 -16.73
C SER A 61 31.36 -11.22 -17.04
N ILE A 62 30.75 -11.83 -16.02
CA ILE A 62 29.59 -12.71 -16.21
C ILE A 62 28.40 -11.90 -16.74
N LEU A 63 28.14 -10.74 -16.15
CA LEU A 63 27.05 -9.86 -16.56
C LEU A 63 27.27 -9.33 -17.98
N ASP A 64 28.50 -8.96 -18.32
CA ASP A 64 28.89 -8.52 -19.68
C ASP A 64 28.67 -9.61 -20.75
N SER A 65 28.79 -10.89 -20.36
CA SER A 65 28.57 -12.03 -21.27
C SER A 65 27.10 -12.36 -21.54
N LEU A 66 26.15 -11.77 -20.80
CA LEU A 66 24.71 -11.97 -21.00
C LEU A 66 24.22 -11.07 -22.16
N GLN A 67 24.02 -11.65 -23.35
CA GLN A 67 23.62 -10.93 -24.58
C GLN A 67 22.37 -10.03 -24.44
N ALA A 68 21.49 -10.32 -23.46
CA ALA A 68 20.25 -9.59 -23.21
C ALA A 68 20.42 -8.15 -22.67
N PHE A 69 21.63 -7.74 -22.29
CA PHE A 69 21.87 -6.44 -21.63
C PHE A 69 22.85 -5.51 -22.38
N LYS A 70 23.11 -5.72 -23.67
CA LYS A 70 24.01 -4.85 -24.47
C LYS A 70 23.38 -3.47 -24.75
N SER A 71 23.20 -2.66 -23.72
CA SER A 71 22.87 -1.24 -23.79
C SER A 71 24.07 -0.39 -23.38
N PRO A 72 24.20 0.85 -23.89
CA PRO A 72 25.22 1.80 -23.43
C PRO A 72 25.17 2.04 -21.90
N SER A 73 23.98 1.91 -21.30
CA SER A 73 23.77 2.06 -19.86
C SER A 73 24.35 0.91 -19.02
N LEU A 74 24.41 -0.33 -19.55
CA LEU A 74 25.10 -1.44 -18.88
C LEU A 74 26.60 -1.15 -18.80
N GLN A 75 27.23 -0.76 -19.91
CA GLN A 75 28.67 -0.51 -19.96
C GLN A 75 29.08 0.60 -18.98
N GLN A 76 28.27 1.66 -18.87
CA GLN A 76 28.48 2.71 -17.88
C GLN A 76 28.33 2.20 -16.43
N ALA A 77 27.33 1.36 -16.15
CA ALA A 77 27.14 0.75 -14.83
C ALA A 77 28.27 -0.21 -14.46
N LEU A 78 28.74 -1.04 -15.40
CA LEU A 78 29.88 -1.94 -15.22
C LEU A 78 31.17 -1.16 -14.95
N LYS A 79 31.41 -0.08 -15.70
CA LYS A 79 32.57 0.81 -15.50
C LYS A 79 32.53 1.49 -14.14
N SER A 80 31.38 2.03 -13.75
CA SER A 80 31.20 2.62 -12.42
C SER A 80 31.45 1.59 -11.32
N ALA A 81 30.84 0.40 -11.41
CA ALA A 81 30.99 -0.65 -10.41
C ALA A 81 32.44 -1.16 -10.29
N ALA A 82 33.14 -1.31 -11.41
CA ALA A 82 34.54 -1.69 -11.43
C ALA A 82 35.44 -0.63 -10.75
N GLN A 83 35.09 0.65 -10.85
CA GLN A 83 35.85 1.77 -10.26
C GLN A 83 35.52 1.99 -8.78
N THR A 84 34.25 1.89 -8.39
CA THR A 84 33.77 2.25 -7.04
C THR A 84 33.63 1.05 -6.10
N GLY A 85 33.63 -0.18 -6.63
CA GLY A 85 33.31 -1.38 -5.86
C GLY A 85 31.82 -1.53 -5.51
N ASP A 86 30.94 -0.79 -6.19
CA ASP A 86 29.48 -0.86 -6.03
C ASP A 86 28.98 -2.31 -6.23
N PRO A 87 28.19 -2.91 -5.30
CA PRO A 87 27.65 -4.26 -5.42
C PRO A 87 26.51 -4.34 -6.45
N LEU A 88 26.84 -4.04 -7.71
CA LEU A 88 25.90 -3.91 -8.83
C LEU A 88 25.00 -5.13 -9.00
N ILE A 89 25.58 -6.33 -8.92
CA ILE A 89 24.87 -7.61 -9.08
C ILE A 89 23.82 -7.77 -7.99
N GLU A 90 24.16 -7.56 -6.72
CA GLU A 90 23.22 -7.68 -5.60
C GLU A 90 22.09 -6.65 -5.74
N ARG A 91 22.43 -5.40 -6.04
CA ARG A 91 21.44 -4.33 -6.24
C ARG A 91 20.48 -4.68 -7.38
N TRP A 92 21.00 -5.07 -8.54
CA TRP A 92 20.16 -5.37 -9.71
C TRP A 92 19.31 -6.62 -9.53
N THR A 93 19.81 -7.65 -8.84
CA THR A 93 18.99 -8.80 -8.47
C THR A 93 17.84 -8.38 -7.56
N ARG A 94 18.09 -7.53 -6.56
CA ARG A 94 17.04 -7.05 -5.64
C ARG A 94 16.04 -6.10 -6.30
N GLU A 95 16.49 -5.31 -7.26
CA GLU A 95 15.64 -4.45 -8.09
C GLU A 95 14.84 -5.22 -9.15
N GLY A 96 15.12 -6.51 -9.37
CA GLY A 96 14.50 -7.33 -10.41
C GLY A 96 15.02 -7.06 -11.82
N LYS A 97 16.17 -6.37 -11.95
CA LYS A 97 16.90 -6.14 -13.20
C LYS A 97 17.72 -7.34 -13.65
N LEU A 98 18.08 -8.23 -12.73
CA LEU A 98 18.90 -9.39 -12.99
C LEU A 98 18.30 -10.64 -12.34
N ASP A 99 18.07 -11.69 -13.12
CA ASP A 99 17.64 -12.97 -12.59
C ASP A 99 18.79 -13.64 -11.81
N GLU A 100 18.58 -13.88 -10.51
CA GLU A 100 19.58 -14.49 -9.61
C GLU A 100 20.00 -15.88 -10.09
N THR A 101 19.03 -16.68 -10.51
CA THR A 101 19.24 -18.08 -10.92
C THR A 101 20.08 -18.13 -12.19
N LEU A 102 19.74 -17.30 -13.18
CA LEU A 102 20.47 -17.21 -14.44
C LEU A 102 21.91 -16.74 -14.22
N TYR A 103 22.12 -15.69 -13.42
CA TYR A 103 23.46 -15.18 -13.14
C TYR A 103 24.35 -16.25 -12.49
N PHE A 104 23.87 -16.93 -11.44
CA PHE A 104 24.65 -17.96 -10.76
C PHE A 104 24.79 -19.25 -11.59
N ALA A 105 23.85 -19.59 -12.47
CA ALA A 105 24.01 -20.68 -13.42
C ALA A 105 25.12 -20.39 -14.45
N CYS A 106 25.18 -19.15 -14.96
CA CYS A 106 26.27 -18.70 -15.83
C CYS A 106 27.62 -18.69 -15.10
N ALA A 107 27.65 -18.24 -13.84
CA ALA A 107 28.84 -18.30 -12.99
C ALA A 107 29.36 -19.75 -12.85
N ALA A 108 28.47 -20.69 -12.53
CA ALA A 108 28.79 -22.11 -12.39
C ALA A 108 29.35 -22.70 -13.70
N LYS A 109 28.71 -22.40 -14.82
CA LYS A 109 29.14 -22.83 -16.17
C LYS A 109 30.55 -22.33 -16.49
N ARG A 110 30.85 -21.05 -16.23
CA ARG A 110 32.18 -20.46 -16.47
C ARG A 110 33.26 -20.99 -15.52
N LEU A 111 32.89 -21.34 -14.30
CA LEU A 111 33.81 -21.97 -13.33
C LEU A 111 34.03 -23.47 -13.57
N GLY A 112 33.23 -24.10 -14.44
CA GLY A 112 33.27 -25.54 -14.69
C GLY A 112 32.81 -26.38 -13.49
N VAL A 113 31.84 -25.88 -12.72
CA VAL A 113 31.27 -26.56 -11.55
C VAL A 113 29.76 -26.74 -11.69
N PRO A 114 29.15 -27.78 -11.09
CA PRO A 114 27.70 -27.97 -11.19
C PRO A 114 26.90 -26.87 -10.47
N PHE A 115 25.81 -26.45 -11.10
CA PHE A 115 24.81 -25.55 -10.52
C PHE A 115 23.68 -26.35 -9.86
N VAL A 116 23.34 -26.02 -8.62
CA VAL A 116 22.28 -26.67 -7.85
C VAL A 116 21.15 -25.65 -7.62
N ALA A 117 20.12 -25.73 -8.45
CA ALA A 117 18.99 -24.79 -8.41
C ALA A 117 18.10 -24.98 -7.17
N GLN A 118 17.91 -26.22 -6.72
CA GLN A 118 17.06 -26.57 -5.58
C GLN A 118 17.79 -27.59 -4.68
N PRO A 119 18.70 -27.12 -3.81
CA PRO A 119 19.42 -28.03 -2.93
C PRO A 119 18.48 -28.58 -1.84
N SER A 120 18.62 -29.88 -1.54
CA SER A 120 17.84 -30.51 -0.48
C SER A 120 18.37 -30.12 0.91
N THR A 121 17.46 -30.02 1.88
CA THR A 121 17.79 -29.88 3.30
C THR A 121 18.24 -31.20 3.92
N SER A 122 18.02 -32.34 3.25
CA SER A 122 18.49 -33.65 3.68
C SER A 122 20.01 -33.74 3.54
N GLY A 123 20.72 -34.01 4.65
CA GLY A 123 22.18 -34.15 4.63
C GLY A 123 22.96 -32.87 4.92
N LEU A 124 22.30 -31.84 5.46
CA LEU A 124 22.97 -30.68 6.07
C LEU A 124 23.66 -31.10 7.38
N TYR A 125 24.83 -30.51 7.64
CA TYR A 125 25.45 -30.59 8.97
C TYR A 125 24.78 -29.58 9.90
N PRO A 126 24.26 -30.00 11.07
CA PRO A 126 23.69 -29.06 12.03
C PRO A 126 24.77 -28.13 12.55
N LEU A 127 24.42 -26.87 12.77
CA LEU A 127 25.33 -25.94 13.44
C LEU A 127 25.41 -26.26 14.93
N PRO A 128 26.56 -25.99 15.58
CA PRO A 128 26.65 -26.05 17.04
C PRO A 128 25.59 -25.17 17.70
N ASP A 129 24.99 -25.64 18.80
CA ASP A 129 23.89 -24.94 19.49
C ASP A 129 24.28 -23.52 19.96
N ASN A 130 25.57 -23.29 20.24
CA ASN A 130 26.13 -21.99 20.66
C ASN A 130 26.64 -21.11 19.50
N TRP A 131 26.43 -21.52 18.24
CA TRP A 131 26.91 -20.76 17.10
C TRP A 131 26.21 -19.39 17.01
N PRO A 132 26.94 -18.27 16.82
CA PRO A 132 26.33 -16.95 16.70
C PRO A 132 25.55 -16.86 15.37
N LEU A 133 24.23 -17.01 15.44
CA LEU A 133 23.35 -17.02 14.26
C LEU A 133 23.47 -15.75 13.40
N GLU A 134 23.85 -14.63 14.01
CA GLU A 134 24.06 -13.37 13.30
C GLU A 134 25.23 -13.47 12.30
N LYS A 135 26.24 -14.32 12.54
CA LYS A 135 27.35 -14.53 11.62
C LYS A 135 27.02 -15.43 10.42
N LEU A 136 25.82 -15.99 10.35
CA LEU A 136 25.44 -16.88 9.24
C LEU A 136 25.44 -16.16 7.89
N ARG A 137 25.06 -14.88 7.88
CA ARG A 137 25.02 -14.08 6.65
C ARG A 137 26.41 -13.80 6.08
N ASP A 138 27.44 -13.82 6.92
CA ASP A 138 28.83 -13.60 6.52
C ASP A 138 29.43 -14.83 5.82
N LEU A 139 28.72 -15.96 5.82
CA LEU A 139 29.13 -17.18 5.16
C LEU A 139 28.47 -17.29 3.79
N SER A 140 29.27 -17.25 2.73
CA SER A 140 28.82 -17.52 1.35
C SER A 140 28.90 -18.99 0.95
N TRP A 141 28.97 -19.89 1.92
CA TRP A 141 29.02 -21.33 1.70
C TRP A 141 28.45 -22.14 2.87
N ILE A 142 28.13 -23.41 2.61
CA ILE A 142 27.77 -24.41 3.61
C ILE A 142 28.32 -25.79 3.20
N LEU A 143 28.58 -26.64 4.19
CA LEU A 143 28.94 -28.04 3.95
C LEU A 143 27.69 -28.89 3.78
N ILE A 144 27.71 -29.75 2.77
CA ILE A 144 26.65 -30.73 2.48
C ILE A 144 27.25 -32.12 2.30
N ARG A 145 26.49 -33.16 2.63
CA ARG A 145 26.85 -34.53 2.28
C ARG A 145 26.69 -34.75 0.76
N PRO A 146 27.48 -35.65 0.15
CA PRO A 146 27.28 -36.03 -1.25
C PRO A 146 25.85 -36.51 -1.48
N PHE A 147 25.10 -35.86 -2.37
CA PHE A 147 23.75 -36.30 -2.72
C PHE A 147 23.87 -37.61 -3.52
N ALA A 148 23.28 -38.70 -3.01
CA ALA A 148 23.37 -40.04 -3.62
C ALA A 148 22.70 -40.17 -5.01
N LYS A 149 22.15 -39.10 -5.57
CA LYS A 149 21.49 -39.08 -6.88
C LYS A 149 21.58 -37.71 -7.53
N LEU A 150 22.76 -37.31 -7.98
CA LEU A 150 22.93 -36.30 -9.04
C LEU A 150 24.35 -36.48 -9.59
N ASP A 151 24.39 -36.96 -10.83
CA ASP A 151 25.56 -37.07 -11.70
C ASP A 151 26.45 -38.31 -11.51
N HIS A 152 26.70 -39.00 -12.63
CA HIS A 152 27.59 -40.14 -12.81
C HIS A 152 29.09 -39.82 -12.55
N ALA A 153 29.40 -38.96 -11.57
CA ALA A 153 30.75 -38.59 -11.19
C ALA A 153 31.23 -39.45 -9.99
N PRO A 154 32.51 -39.91 -9.99
CA PRO A 154 33.04 -40.73 -8.91
C PRO A 154 33.03 -39.98 -7.56
N PRO A 155 32.91 -40.69 -6.43
CA PRO A 155 32.85 -40.09 -5.10
C PRO A 155 34.26 -39.64 -4.68
N VAL A 156 34.55 -38.33 -4.73
CA VAL A 156 35.91 -37.83 -4.45
C VAL A 156 36.06 -37.21 -3.04
N ALA A 157 35.00 -37.09 -2.22
CA ALA A 157 35.12 -36.66 -0.81
C ALA A 157 33.87 -36.94 0.05
N ASP A 158 34.03 -37.12 1.36
CA ASP A 158 32.96 -37.25 2.37
C ASP A 158 32.10 -35.97 2.56
N SER A 159 32.51 -34.84 1.98
CA SER A 159 31.81 -33.55 2.09
C SER A 159 32.04 -32.64 0.87
N LEU A 160 30.97 -32.00 0.42
CA LEU A 160 30.96 -30.99 -0.65
C LEU A 160 30.67 -29.60 -0.09
N TYR A 161 31.22 -28.57 -0.73
CA TYR A 161 30.93 -27.18 -0.46
C TYR A 161 29.85 -26.68 -1.42
N LEU A 162 28.72 -26.25 -0.88
CA LEU A 162 27.69 -25.55 -1.63
C LEU A 162 27.87 -24.04 -1.38
N CYS A 163 28.19 -23.30 -2.44
CA CYS A 163 28.61 -21.90 -2.35
C CYS A 163 27.66 -20.99 -3.13
N ALA A 164 27.47 -19.77 -2.64
CA ALA A 164 26.85 -18.66 -3.34
C ALA A 164 27.68 -17.38 -3.10
N PRO A 165 28.93 -17.33 -3.61
CA PRO A 165 29.84 -16.21 -3.36
C PRO A 165 29.42 -14.97 -4.15
N HIS A 166 29.70 -13.80 -3.58
CA HIS A 166 29.31 -12.50 -4.15
C HIS A 166 30.51 -11.59 -4.42
N GLY A 167 30.43 -10.80 -5.48
CA GLY A 167 31.44 -9.80 -5.83
C GLY A 167 32.85 -10.39 -5.83
N LYS A 168 33.74 -9.78 -5.03
CA LYS A 168 35.14 -10.21 -4.90
C LYS A 168 35.32 -11.64 -4.38
N GLU A 169 34.36 -12.20 -3.64
CA GLU A 169 34.44 -13.60 -3.20
C GLU A 169 34.33 -14.57 -4.38
N LEU A 170 33.52 -14.21 -5.39
CA LEU A 170 33.38 -15.02 -6.59
C LEU A 170 34.65 -14.93 -7.44
N ASP A 171 35.32 -13.77 -7.47
CA ASP A 171 36.63 -13.60 -8.10
C ASP A 171 37.70 -14.47 -7.41
N ALA A 172 37.80 -14.38 -6.08
CA ALA A 172 38.74 -15.17 -5.29
C ALA A 172 38.48 -16.69 -5.42
N LEU A 173 37.21 -17.09 -5.54
CA LEU A 173 36.86 -18.49 -5.80
C LEU A 173 37.35 -18.95 -7.19
N ALA A 174 37.20 -18.10 -8.21
CA ALA A 174 37.65 -18.39 -9.57
C ALA A 174 39.18 -18.55 -9.63
N GLU A 175 39.93 -17.63 -9.01
CA GLU A 175 41.39 -17.70 -8.89
C GLU A 175 41.83 -18.98 -8.19
N LYS A 176 41.19 -19.30 -7.07
CA LYS A 176 41.51 -20.51 -6.32
C LYS A 176 41.24 -21.79 -7.11
N MET A 177 40.15 -21.87 -7.87
CA MET A 177 39.85 -23.03 -8.73
C MET A 177 40.82 -23.18 -9.89
N ALA A 178 41.43 -22.08 -10.36
CA ALA A 178 42.49 -22.15 -11.37
C ALA A 178 43.79 -22.72 -10.79
N LEU A 179 44.09 -22.45 -9.52
CA LEU A 179 45.28 -22.94 -8.82
C LEU A 179 45.15 -24.37 -8.29
N ASP A 180 43.94 -24.83 -7.96
CA ASP A 180 43.68 -26.15 -7.38
C ASP A 180 42.52 -26.88 -8.10
N PRO A 181 42.84 -27.68 -9.14
CA PRO A 181 41.84 -28.45 -9.89
C PRO A 181 41.12 -29.53 -9.07
N GLN A 182 41.73 -30.07 -8.00
CA GLN A 182 41.08 -31.06 -7.13
C GLN A 182 39.99 -30.40 -6.28
N PHE A 183 40.23 -29.17 -5.81
CA PHE A 183 39.25 -28.40 -5.08
C PHE A 183 37.96 -28.15 -5.90
N ARG A 184 38.08 -27.96 -7.22
CA ARG A 184 36.92 -27.80 -8.13
C ARG A 184 35.91 -28.95 -8.02
N GLN A 185 36.37 -30.18 -7.81
CA GLN A 185 35.48 -31.36 -7.71
C GLN A 185 34.58 -31.33 -6.48
N ARG A 186 34.98 -30.59 -5.43
CA ARG A 186 34.25 -30.47 -4.16
C ARG A 186 33.29 -29.29 -4.09
N VAL A 187 33.25 -28.40 -5.09
CA VAL A 187 32.44 -27.18 -5.06
C VAL A 187 31.19 -27.32 -5.93
N ARG A 188 30.08 -26.80 -5.44
CA ARG A 188 28.80 -26.65 -6.13
C ARG A 188 28.33 -25.21 -5.97
N ILE A 189 27.77 -24.62 -7.01
CA ILE A 189 27.23 -23.25 -6.94
C ILE A 189 25.71 -23.32 -6.82
N THR A 190 25.14 -22.48 -5.96
CA THR A 190 23.69 -22.27 -5.83
C THR A 190 23.41 -20.77 -5.75
N THR A 191 22.13 -20.41 -5.60
CA THR A 191 21.77 -19.01 -5.41
C THR A 191 21.85 -18.59 -3.93
N PRO A 192 22.15 -17.33 -3.65
CA PRO A 192 22.18 -16.75 -2.30
C PRO A 192 20.88 -16.98 -1.53
N ARG A 193 19.73 -16.87 -2.20
CA ARG A 193 18.42 -17.18 -1.62
C ARG A 193 18.33 -18.63 -1.14
N GLN A 194 18.80 -19.59 -1.94
CA GLN A 194 18.81 -21.01 -1.56
C GLN A 194 19.82 -21.30 -0.46
N LEU A 195 21.00 -20.67 -0.50
CA LEU A 195 21.99 -20.81 0.56
C LEU A 195 21.44 -20.33 1.92
N ARG A 196 20.80 -19.14 1.97
CA ARG A 196 20.16 -18.63 3.19
C ARG A 196 19.07 -19.57 3.71
N ARG A 197 18.28 -20.18 2.82
CA ARG A 197 17.29 -21.20 3.20
C ARG A 197 17.94 -22.40 3.89
N LEU A 198 19.04 -22.93 3.35
CA LEU A 198 19.76 -24.05 3.96
C LEU A 198 20.44 -23.67 5.27
N GLN A 199 21.03 -22.48 5.36
CA GLN A 199 21.64 -21.97 6.59
C GLN A 199 20.60 -21.83 7.72
N ARG A 200 19.40 -21.33 7.41
CA ARG A 200 18.28 -21.31 8.37
C ARG A 200 17.88 -22.74 8.78
N ALA A 201 17.79 -23.65 7.83
CA ALA A 201 17.47 -25.05 8.11
C ALA A 201 18.52 -25.73 9.00
N SER A 202 19.82 -25.50 8.77
CA SER A 202 20.90 -26.07 9.60
C SER A 202 21.00 -25.43 10.99
N ALA A 203 20.59 -24.17 11.12
CA ALA A 203 20.53 -23.41 12.36
C ALA A 203 19.20 -23.59 13.13
N SER A 204 18.25 -24.30 12.55
CA SER A 204 16.85 -24.31 12.97
C SER A 204 16.67 -24.68 14.43
N LYS A 205 17.36 -25.75 14.88
CA LYS A 205 17.32 -26.20 16.27
C LYS A 205 17.86 -25.15 17.24
N ALA A 206 19.04 -24.59 16.94
CA ALA A 206 19.66 -23.55 17.77
C ALA A 206 18.78 -22.29 17.87
N ALA A 207 18.14 -21.88 16.77
CA ALA A 207 17.19 -20.76 16.76
C ALA A 207 15.96 -21.04 17.63
N MET A 208 15.39 -22.25 17.53
CA MET A 208 14.26 -22.67 18.35
C MET A 208 14.62 -22.72 19.84
N ASP A 209 15.77 -23.28 20.19
CA ASP A 209 16.14 -23.50 21.59
C ASP A 209 16.61 -22.23 22.29
N HIS A 210 17.30 -21.32 21.61
CA HIS A 210 17.97 -20.17 22.25
C HIS A 210 17.41 -18.79 21.88
N HIS A 211 16.72 -18.67 20.75
CA HIS A 211 16.23 -17.36 20.30
C HIS A 211 14.71 -17.22 20.44
N VAL A 212 13.95 -18.24 20.06
CA VAL A 212 12.48 -18.22 20.17
C VAL A 212 12.00 -18.04 21.62
N PHE A 213 12.66 -18.71 22.57
CA PHE A 213 12.34 -18.65 24.00
C PHE A 213 13.28 -17.75 24.80
N ARG A 214 14.00 -16.83 24.14
CA ARG A 214 14.98 -15.95 24.80
C ARG A 214 14.38 -15.18 25.97
N LEU A 215 13.17 -14.65 25.83
CA LEU A 215 12.52 -13.88 26.90
C LEU A 215 12.33 -14.74 28.17
N LYS A 216 11.84 -15.97 28.01
CA LYS A 216 11.69 -16.94 29.11
C LYS A 216 13.03 -17.26 29.78
N GLN A 217 14.13 -17.33 29.02
CA GLN A 217 15.44 -17.68 29.55
C GLN A 217 16.12 -16.49 30.26
N THR A 218 16.02 -15.30 29.68
CA THR A 218 16.76 -14.10 30.12
C THR A 218 15.97 -13.23 31.10
N MET A 219 14.65 -13.16 30.95
CA MET A 219 13.75 -12.35 31.78
C MET A 219 12.45 -13.13 32.10
N PRO A 220 12.54 -14.27 32.80
CA PRO A 220 11.40 -15.16 33.08
C PRO A 220 10.23 -14.44 33.77
N ASP A 221 10.55 -13.49 34.67
CA ASP A 221 9.54 -12.69 35.37
C ASP A 221 8.67 -11.84 34.42
N LEU A 222 9.13 -11.56 33.20
CA LEU A 222 8.43 -10.80 32.17
C LEU A 222 7.75 -11.68 31.11
N SER A 223 7.80 -13.01 31.25
CA SER A 223 7.12 -13.93 30.34
C SER A 223 5.88 -14.56 30.99
N ALA A 224 4.86 -14.78 30.16
CA ALA A 224 3.64 -15.49 30.49
C ALA A 224 3.84 -17.02 30.60
N HIS A 225 5.04 -17.56 30.36
CA HIS A 225 5.29 -19.02 30.37
C HIS A 225 4.89 -19.74 31.66
N GLY A 226 4.84 -19.02 32.79
CA GLY A 226 4.55 -19.60 34.10
C GLY A 226 3.06 -19.90 34.22
N LYS A 227 2.70 -21.14 34.57
CA LYS A 227 1.29 -21.49 34.84
C LYS A 227 0.75 -20.60 35.96
N PHE A 228 -0.40 -19.98 35.73
CA PHE A 228 -1.18 -19.38 36.82
C PHE A 228 -1.60 -20.51 37.76
N LYS A 229 -1.13 -20.50 39.00
CA LYS A 229 -1.54 -21.51 39.98
C LYS A 229 -3.06 -21.41 40.15
N PRO A 230 -3.84 -22.48 39.86
CA PRO A 230 -5.31 -22.42 39.90
C PRO A 230 -5.83 -21.90 41.25
N PHE A 231 -5.11 -22.24 42.33
CA PHE A 231 -5.41 -21.79 43.68
C PHE A 231 -5.56 -20.26 43.81
N HIS A 232 -4.71 -19.45 43.16
CA HIS A 232 -4.83 -17.99 43.23
C HIS A 232 -6.05 -17.47 42.46
N SER A 233 -6.38 -18.13 41.34
CA SER A 233 -7.54 -17.77 40.53
C SER A 233 -8.86 -18.18 41.19
N TYR A 234 -8.91 -19.36 41.83
CA TYR A 234 -10.05 -19.78 42.64
C TYR A 234 -10.22 -18.87 43.86
N TYR A 235 -9.14 -18.52 44.55
CA TYR A 235 -9.19 -17.58 45.67
C TYR A 235 -9.72 -16.22 45.23
N LEU A 236 -9.25 -15.69 44.08
CA LEU A 236 -9.76 -14.44 43.50
C LEU A 236 -11.24 -14.55 43.14
N ALA A 237 -11.67 -15.63 42.49
CA ALA A 237 -13.06 -15.85 42.13
C ALA A 237 -13.97 -15.96 43.37
N ILE A 238 -13.57 -16.74 44.38
CA ILE A 238 -14.28 -16.87 45.65
C ILE A 238 -14.34 -15.52 46.37
N THR A 239 -13.24 -14.77 46.39
CA THR A 239 -13.21 -13.43 47.01
C THR A 239 -14.14 -12.47 46.28
N LEU A 240 -14.18 -12.47 44.96
CA LEU A 240 -15.10 -11.65 44.17
C LEU A 240 -16.56 -12.05 44.38
N ILE A 241 -16.87 -13.35 44.40
CA ILE A 241 -18.22 -13.85 44.68
C ILE A 241 -18.64 -13.49 46.10
N ALA A 242 -17.76 -13.67 47.09
CA ALA A 242 -18.00 -13.29 48.48
C ALA A 242 -18.16 -11.78 48.62
N LEU A 243 -17.38 -10.97 47.92
CA LEU A 243 -17.47 -9.51 47.92
C LEU A 243 -18.78 -9.03 47.28
N ILE A 244 -19.17 -9.59 46.14
CA ILE A 244 -20.45 -9.29 45.47
C ILE A 244 -21.62 -9.76 46.34
N GLY A 245 -21.59 -10.98 46.87
CA GLY A 245 -22.62 -11.50 47.77
C GLY A 245 -22.75 -10.64 49.04
N SER A 246 -21.63 -10.27 49.66
CA SER A 246 -21.61 -9.38 50.82
C SER A 246 -22.14 -7.99 50.48
N SER A 247 -21.94 -7.49 49.27
CA SER A 247 -22.46 -6.20 48.82
C SER A 247 -23.98 -6.15 48.71
N LEU A 248 -24.61 -7.31 48.45
CA LEU A 248 -26.07 -7.45 48.39
C LEU A 248 -26.70 -7.55 49.78
N VAL A 249 -25.95 -8.03 50.77
CA VAL A 249 -26.42 -8.21 52.15
C VAL A 249 -26.09 -6.98 53.03
N PHE A 250 -24.92 -6.38 52.84
CA PHE A 250 -24.43 -5.26 53.65
C PHE A 250 -24.29 -3.99 52.80
N SER A 251 -25.18 -3.02 53.05
CA SER A 251 -25.25 -1.77 52.30
C SER A 251 -23.96 -0.95 52.33
N SER A 252 -23.22 -0.96 53.44
CA SER A 252 -21.92 -0.27 53.58
C SER A 252 -20.85 -0.84 52.62
N ILE A 253 -20.82 -2.17 52.44
CA ILE A 253 -19.93 -2.85 51.50
C ILE A 253 -20.35 -2.52 50.07
N GLY A 254 -21.67 -2.54 49.78
CA GLY A 254 -22.21 -2.13 48.48
C GLY A 254 -21.85 -0.70 48.10
N ILE A 255 -21.97 0.25 49.03
CA ILE A 255 -21.57 1.65 48.82
C ILE A 255 -20.06 1.74 48.56
N GLY A 256 -19.24 1.03 49.35
CA GLY A 256 -17.78 1.00 49.15
C GLY A 256 -17.39 0.51 47.75
N ILE A 257 -18.00 -0.58 47.27
CA ILE A 257 -17.76 -1.10 45.92
C ILE A 257 -18.23 -0.11 44.86
N ASN A 258 -19.39 0.54 45.04
CA ASN A 258 -19.90 1.55 44.12
C ASN A 258 -18.93 2.75 44.01
N LEU A 259 -18.38 3.23 45.13
CA LEU A 259 -17.39 4.31 45.10
C LEU A 259 -16.09 3.90 44.38
N ILE A 260 -15.64 2.65 44.57
CA ILE A 260 -14.46 2.12 43.87
C ILE A 260 -14.72 2.04 42.36
N THR A 261 -15.87 1.49 41.94
CA THR A 261 -16.20 1.43 40.51
C THR A 261 -16.33 2.84 39.94
N ILE A 262 -16.95 3.77 40.67
CA ILE A 262 -17.03 5.17 40.27
C ILE A 262 -15.64 5.74 39.99
N MET A 263 -14.71 5.60 40.93
CA MET A 263 -13.35 6.13 40.79
C MET A 263 -12.66 5.57 39.55
N ILE A 264 -12.83 4.27 39.27
CA ILE A 264 -12.21 3.59 38.13
C ILE A 264 -12.77 4.13 36.80
N PHE A 265 -14.09 4.20 36.66
CA PHE A 265 -14.73 4.74 35.45
C PHE A 265 -14.43 6.23 35.25
N LEU A 266 -14.43 7.02 36.33
CA LEU A 266 -14.17 8.44 36.27
C LEU A 266 -12.74 8.73 35.82
N THR A 267 -11.76 7.98 36.33
CA THR A 267 -10.35 8.17 35.94
C THR A 267 -10.14 7.88 34.45
N MET A 268 -10.76 6.84 33.92
CA MET A 268 -10.74 6.52 32.48
C MET A 268 -11.42 7.62 31.65
N SER A 269 -12.55 8.14 32.14
CA SER A 269 -13.30 9.23 31.51
C SER A 269 -12.46 10.51 31.42
N ILE A 270 -11.82 10.89 32.52
CA ILE A 270 -10.95 12.06 32.61
C ILE A 270 -9.79 11.93 31.61
N LEU A 271 -9.14 10.76 31.55
CA LEU A 271 -8.03 10.55 30.62
C LEU A 271 -8.46 10.71 29.15
N ARG A 272 -9.64 10.19 28.79
CA ARG A 272 -10.22 10.36 27.44
C ARG A 272 -10.56 11.83 27.14
N LEU A 273 -11.10 12.56 28.12
CA LEU A 273 -11.37 14.00 27.96
C LEU A 273 -10.07 14.80 27.82
N ILE A 274 -9.05 14.52 28.63
CA ILE A 274 -7.72 15.13 28.50
C ILE A 274 -7.16 14.88 27.10
N SER A 275 -7.28 13.66 26.58
CA SER A 275 -6.90 13.32 25.21
C SER A 275 -7.60 14.23 24.19
N VAL A 276 -8.92 14.43 24.28
CA VAL A 276 -9.68 15.33 23.40
C VAL A 276 -9.09 16.75 23.36
N PHE A 277 -8.73 17.30 24.52
CA PHE A 277 -8.20 18.66 24.65
C PHE A 277 -6.72 18.80 24.29
N ARG A 278 -5.89 17.78 24.56
CA ARG A 278 -4.44 17.79 24.26
C ARG A 278 -4.13 17.47 22.80
N LEU A 279 -4.99 16.69 22.13
CA LEU A 279 -4.80 16.23 20.76
C LEU A 279 -4.46 17.32 19.72
N PRO A 280 -5.09 18.51 19.70
CA PRO A 280 -4.73 19.57 18.76
C PRO A 280 -3.26 19.99 18.89
N HIS A 281 -2.76 20.14 20.12
CA HIS A 281 -1.36 20.47 20.38
C HIS A 281 -0.44 19.34 19.93
N THR A 282 -0.72 18.10 20.35
CA THR A 282 0.04 16.90 19.94
C THR A 282 0.16 16.80 18.42
N ARG A 283 -0.94 17.01 17.69
CA ARG A 283 -0.99 16.91 16.23
C ARG A 283 -0.24 18.03 15.53
N THR A 284 -0.30 19.25 16.06
CA THR A 284 0.43 20.39 15.49
C THR A 284 1.93 20.17 15.61
N THR A 285 2.39 19.67 16.77
CA THR A 285 3.79 19.33 17.02
C THR A 285 4.26 18.17 16.15
N GLN A 286 3.48 17.09 16.04
CA GLN A 286 3.79 15.97 15.14
C GLN A 286 3.85 16.41 13.67
N ALA A 287 2.91 17.23 13.20
CA ALA A 287 2.90 17.74 11.83
C ALA A 287 4.13 18.61 11.52
N SER A 288 4.51 19.48 12.45
CA SER A 288 5.72 20.32 12.32
C SER A 288 6.99 19.47 12.21
N ARG A 289 7.05 18.38 12.98
CA ARG A 289 8.17 17.41 12.92
C ARG A 289 8.20 16.68 11.58
N VAL A 290 7.06 16.19 11.08
CA VAL A 290 6.98 15.55 9.76
C VAL A 290 7.38 16.50 8.64
N LEU A 291 6.93 17.76 8.68
CA LEU A 291 7.34 18.78 7.70
C LEU A 291 8.86 19.03 7.73
N SER A 292 9.47 19.06 8.91
CA SER A 292 10.93 19.17 9.02
C SER A 292 11.66 17.97 8.41
N LEU A 293 11.08 16.76 8.51
CA LEU A 293 11.63 15.51 7.98
C LEU A 293 11.50 15.40 6.45
N LEU A 294 10.41 15.91 5.90
CA LEU A 294 10.22 16.03 4.46
C LEU A 294 11.21 17.02 3.83
N ASN A 295 11.66 18.03 4.59
CA ASN A 295 12.69 18.95 4.14
C ASN A 295 14.10 18.34 4.18
N THR A 296 14.41 17.46 5.15
CA THR A 296 15.69 16.74 5.18
C THR A 296 15.80 15.66 4.11
N THR A 297 14.70 15.00 3.74
CA THR A 297 14.70 13.98 2.68
C THR A 297 15.05 14.51 1.30
N LYS A 298 14.77 15.79 1.00
CA LYS A 298 15.26 16.44 -0.23
C LYS A 298 16.79 16.46 -0.35
N LYS A 299 17.52 16.20 0.74
CA LYS A 299 18.98 16.06 0.73
C LYS A 299 19.46 14.60 0.62
N THR A 300 18.59 13.62 0.83
CA THR A 300 18.92 12.18 0.98
C THR A 300 18.57 11.40 -0.30
N GLU A 301 18.93 11.95 -1.48
CA GLU A 301 18.56 11.37 -2.79
C GLU A 301 19.40 10.13 -3.18
N ALA A 302 20.48 9.81 -2.45
CA ALA A 302 21.25 8.60 -2.68
C ALA A 302 20.63 7.39 -1.94
N SER A 303 20.46 6.24 -2.63
CA SER A 303 19.92 5.01 -2.03
C SER A 303 20.79 4.45 -0.89
N SER A 304 22.05 4.88 -0.78
CA SER A 304 23.00 4.49 0.26
C SER A 304 22.58 4.88 1.67
N ASP A 305 21.77 5.93 1.82
CA ASP A 305 21.56 6.59 3.12
C ASP A 305 20.30 6.09 3.86
N TRP A 306 19.50 5.23 3.22
CA TRP A 306 18.31 4.65 3.85
C TRP A 306 18.67 3.45 4.75
N PRO A 307 18.10 3.33 5.96
CA PRO A 307 18.31 2.19 6.82
C PRO A 307 17.75 0.92 6.18
N SER A 308 18.38 -0.21 6.44
CA SER A 308 17.86 -1.51 6.02
C SER A 308 16.59 -1.85 6.79
N TYR A 309 15.62 -2.47 6.10
CA TYR A 309 14.27 -2.72 6.61
C TYR A 309 13.85 -4.17 6.39
N SER A 310 13.39 -4.83 7.45
CA SER A 310 12.73 -6.14 7.36
C SER A 310 11.24 -6.03 7.64
N VAL A 311 10.43 -6.63 6.78
CA VAL A 311 8.98 -6.79 6.98
C VAL A 311 8.71 -8.24 7.32
N PHE A 312 7.99 -8.50 8.41
CA PHE A 312 7.54 -9.85 8.79
C PHE A 312 6.05 -9.98 8.56
N VAL A 313 5.66 -11.03 7.85
CA VAL A 313 4.25 -11.41 7.66
C VAL A 313 4.07 -12.86 8.09
N PRO A 314 3.53 -13.11 9.29
CA PRO A 314 3.21 -14.46 9.74
C PRO A 314 1.99 -14.99 8.99
N LEU A 315 2.09 -16.22 8.48
CA LEU A 315 1.05 -16.87 7.70
C LEU A 315 0.69 -18.24 8.28
N PHE A 316 -0.61 -18.49 8.47
CA PHE A 316 -1.10 -19.81 8.86
C PHE A 316 -2.52 -20.05 8.36
N ARG A 317 -2.72 -20.93 7.37
CA ARG A 317 -4.01 -21.23 6.70
C ARG A 317 -4.68 -19.97 6.15
N GLU A 318 -3.96 -19.29 5.27
CA GLU A 318 -4.29 -17.96 4.74
C GLU A 318 -4.15 -17.93 3.21
N GLY A 319 -4.30 -19.09 2.55
CA GLY A 319 -4.13 -19.21 1.10
C GLY A 319 -4.99 -18.24 0.28
N ARG A 320 -6.17 -17.85 0.81
CA ARG A 320 -7.09 -16.91 0.16
C ARG A 320 -6.59 -15.47 0.08
N VAL A 321 -5.82 -15.01 1.08
CA VAL A 321 -5.36 -13.60 1.16
C VAL A 321 -4.00 -13.39 0.48
N VAL A 322 -3.30 -14.49 0.15
CA VAL A 322 -1.95 -14.44 -0.45
C VAL A 322 -1.85 -13.51 -1.67
N PRO A 323 -2.76 -13.53 -2.67
CA PRO A 323 -2.62 -12.63 -3.84
C PRO A 323 -2.65 -11.13 -3.45
N ASP A 324 -3.61 -10.75 -2.62
CA ASP A 324 -3.77 -9.38 -2.10
C ASP A 324 -2.56 -8.98 -1.24
N LEU A 325 -2.06 -9.89 -0.41
CA LEU A 325 -0.88 -9.68 0.43
C LEU A 325 0.36 -9.39 -0.42
N ILE A 326 0.65 -10.24 -1.41
CA ILE A 326 1.82 -10.04 -2.28
C ILE A 326 1.70 -8.71 -3.03
N GLN A 327 0.51 -8.38 -3.51
CA GLN A 327 0.28 -7.08 -4.13
C GLN A 327 0.53 -5.92 -3.16
N SER A 328 -0.01 -5.99 -1.94
CA SER A 328 0.18 -5.00 -0.88
C SER A 328 1.66 -4.77 -0.55
N LEU A 329 2.43 -5.85 -0.36
CA LEU A 329 3.88 -5.78 -0.12
C LEU A 329 4.66 -5.20 -1.30
N CYS A 330 4.24 -5.49 -2.53
CA CYS A 330 4.85 -4.90 -3.73
C CYS A 330 4.57 -3.40 -3.86
N ARG A 331 3.51 -2.87 -3.26
CA ARG A 331 3.20 -1.43 -3.29
C ARG A 331 4.02 -0.60 -2.32
N LEU A 332 4.69 -1.22 -1.35
CA LEU A 332 5.57 -0.50 -0.42
C LEU A 332 6.69 0.22 -1.17
N ASP A 333 6.71 1.55 -1.03
CA ASP A 333 7.69 2.45 -1.61
C ASP A 333 8.90 2.57 -0.67
N TYR A 334 9.87 1.68 -0.87
CA TYR A 334 11.16 1.67 -0.18
C TYR A 334 12.26 1.15 -1.13
N PRO A 335 13.52 1.60 -1.02
CA PRO A 335 14.62 1.05 -1.84
C PRO A 335 14.70 -0.48 -1.74
N ARG A 336 14.56 -1.18 -2.87
CA ARG A 336 14.44 -2.66 -2.92
C ARG A 336 15.72 -3.38 -2.50
N ASP A 337 16.86 -2.73 -2.67
CA ASP A 337 18.16 -3.15 -2.17
C ASP A 337 18.28 -3.05 -0.63
N ARG A 338 17.41 -2.26 0.02
CA ARG A 338 17.34 -2.09 1.49
C ARG A 338 16.14 -2.76 2.14
N LEU A 339 15.18 -3.29 1.37
CA LEU A 339 13.95 -3.90 1.86
C LEU A 339 13.98 -5.43 1.71
N THR A 340 13.68 -6.17 2.78
CA THR A 340 13.40 -7.61 2.70
C THR A 340 12.05 -7.92 3.37
N CYS A 341 11.15 -8.61 2.68
CA CYS A 341 9.90 -9.10 3.25
C CYS A 341 9.99 -10.60 3.50
N TYR A 342 9.77 -11.04 4.74
CA TYR A 342 9.76 -12.44 5.14
C TYR A 342 8.34 -12.91 5.36
N LEU A 343 7.91 -13.89 4.55
CA LEU A 343 6.66 -14.61 4.73
C LEU A 343 6.95 -15.83 5.60
N LEU A 344 6.38 -15.86 6.81
CA LEU A 344 6.68 -16.86 7.82
C LEU A 344 5.62 -17.95 7.77
N LEU A 345 5.99 -19.15 7.33
CA LEU A 345 5.04 -20.25 7.09
C LEU A 345 5.31 -21.36 8.08
N GLU A 346 4.30 -21.74 8.87
CA GLU A 346 4.38 -22.97 9.65
C GLU A 346 4.59 -24.18 8.71
N GLU A 347 5.44 -25.12 9.11
CA GLU A 347 5.83 -26.29 8.30
C GLU A 347 4.62 -27.06 7.74
N GLU A 348 3.53 -27.12 8.50
CA GLU A 348 2.31 -27.87 8.19
C GLU A 348 1.24 -27.09 7.41
N ASP A 349 1.50 -25.84 7.02
CA ASP A 349 0.54 -25.00 6.30
C ASP A 349 0.52 -25.25 4.79
N GLU A 350 0.02 -26.41 4.39
CA GLU A 350 -0.05 -26.82 2.98
C GLU A 350 -0.94 -25.91 2.12
N GLU A 351 -2.02 -25.36 2.70
CA GLU A 351 -2.95 -24.48 1.98
C GLU A 351 -2.23 -23.22 1.49
N THR A 352 -1.54 -22.51 2.40
CA THR A 352 -0.83 -21.28 2.05
C THR A 352 0.38 -21.56 1.17
N ARG A 353 1.09 -22.68 1.39
CA ARG A 353 2.19 -23.12 0.52
C ARG A 353 1.72 -23.36 -0.91
N ALA A 354 0.59 -24.05 -1.09
CA ALA A 354 0.02 -24.30 -2.40
C ALA A 354 -0.42 -22.99 -3.11
N ALA A 355 -0.89 -22.00 -2.35
CA ALA A 355 -1.21 -20.67 -2.90
C ALA A 355 0.06 -19.92 -3.34
N LEU A 356 1.10 -19.90 -2.50
CA LEU A 356 2.37 -19.22 -2.79
C LEU A 356 3.14 -19.88 -3.93
N ALA A 357 3.04 -21.20 -4.10
CA ALA A 357 3.69 -21.94 -5.19
C ALA A 357 3.18 -21.52 -6.58
N LYS A 358 1.99 -20.91 -6.67
CA LYS A 358 1.39 -20.42 -7.92
C LYS A 358 1.85 -19.01 -8.29
N ILE A 359 2.63 -18.34 -7.45
CA ILE A 359 3.02 -16.94 -7.61
C ILE A 359 4.55 -16.83 -7.75
N THR A 360 5.01 -16.11 -8.78
CA THR A 360 6.42 -15.74 -8.89
C THR A 360 6.75 -14.62 -7.90
N LEU A 361 7.41 -14.97 -6.79
CA LEU A 361 7.76 -14.01 -5.74
C LEU A 361 8.94 -13.11 -6.18
N PRO A 362 8.83 -11.78 -6.03
CA PRO A 362 9.95 -10.85 -6.21
C PRO A 362 11.17 -11.20 -5.33
N ALA A 363 12.36 -10.80 -5.78
CA ALA A 363 13.63 -11.13 -5.09
C ALA A 363 13.72 -10.60 -3.65
N PHE A 364 13.04 -9.49 -3.35
CA PHE A 364 13.00 -8.92 -2.00
C PHE A 364 12.02 -9.66 -1.06
N ILE A 365 11.25 -10.65 -1.55
CA ILE A 365 10.33 -11.47 -0.76
C ILE A 365 10.90 -12.88 -0.54
N GLU A 366 11.10 -13.25 0.72
CA GLU A 366 11.64 -14.54 1.14
C GLU A 366 10.61 -15.37 1.92
N LEU A 367 10.58 -16.67 1.65
CA LEU A 367 9.84 -17.63 2.47
C LEU A 367 10.72 -18.12 3.61
N VAL A 368 10.15 -18.20 4.80
CA VAL A 368 10.80 -18.76 6.00
C VAL A 368 9.91 -19.86 6.55
N ASP A 369 10.42 -21.08 6.49
CA ASP A 369 9.76 -22.24 7.08
C ASP A 369 9.96 -22.25 8.59
N ILE A 370 8.86 -22.16 9.34
CA ILE A 370 8.84 -22.19 10.79
C ILE A 370 8.71 -23.65 11.24
N PRO A 371 9.72 -24.17 11.95
CA PRO A 371 9.72 -25.56 12.39
C PRO A 371 8.59 -25.88 13.36
N LYS A 372 8.20 -27.16 13.38
CA LYS A 372 7.35 -27.68 14.45
C LYS A 372 7.99 -27.46 15.81
N GLY A 373 7.20 -26.91 16.72
CA GLY A 373 7.60 -26.56 18.07
C GLY A 373 6.50 -25.77 18.76
N GLY A 374 6.26 -26.07 20.04
CA GLY A 374 5.20 -25.43 20.81
C GLY A 374 5.69 -24.15 21.50
N PRO A 375 4.83 -23.14 21.72
CA PRO A 375 3.44 -23.05 21.26
C PRO A 375 3.36 -22.52 19.82
N GLN A 376 2.50 -23.11 18.99
CA GLN A 376 2.24 -22.64 17.62
C GLN A 376 1.46 -21.32 17.67
N THR A 377 2.20 -20.22 17.56
CA THR A 377 1.68 -18.86 17.76
C THR A 377 2.44 -17.88 16.87
N LYS A 378 1.81 -16.75 16.53
CA LYS A 378 2.44 -15.64 15.79
C LYS A 378 3.78 -15.21 16.41
N PRO A 379 3.90 -14.96 17.73
CA PRO A 379 5.17 -14.62 18.38
C PRO A 379 6.30 -15.65 18.17
N LYS A 380 6.00 -16.95 18.12
CA LYS A 380 6.99 -18.01 17.86
C LYS A 380 7.61 -17.82 16.49
N ALA A 381 6.77 -17.68 15.46
CA ALA A 381 7.20 -17.46 14.08
C ALA A 381 8.03 -16.17 13.95
N LEU A 382 7.55 -15.08 14.56
CA LEU A 382 8.24 -13.79 14.55
C LEU A 382 9.63 -13.86 15.21
N ASN A 383 9.77 -14.50 16.37
CA ASN A 383 11.07 -14.65 17.03
C ASN A 383 12.02 -15.57 16.25
N TYR A 384 11.51 -16.63 15.62
CA TYR A 384 12.33 -17.49 14.79
C TYR A 384 12.94 -16.69 13.63
N ALA A 385 12.13 -15.92 12.91
CA ALA A 385 12.61 -15.02 11.85
C ALA A 385 13.60 -13.96 12.38
N LEU A 386 13.30 -13.34 13.53
CA LEU A 386 14.15 -12.32 14.17
C LEU A 386 15.57 -12.83 14.46
N SER A 387 15.75 -14.14 14.64
CA SER A 387 17.05 -14.79 14.88
C SER A 387 18.04 -14.56 13.73
N PHE A 388 17.54 -14.41 12.51
CA PHE A 388 18.33 -14.31 11.29
C PHE A 388 18.38 -12.89 10.71
N VAL A 389 17.65 -11.95 11.30
CA VAL A 389 17.53 -10.58 10.78
C VAL A 389 18.57 -9.65 11.39
N GLN A 390 19.21 -8.86 10.54
CA GLN A 390 20.21 -7.84 10.91
C GLN A 390 19.86 -6.46 10.37
N SER A 391 18.65 -6.28 9.83
CA SER A 391 18.23 -4.96 9.36
C SER A 391 18.22 -3.95 10.52
N ASP A 392 18.33 -2.67 10.19
CA ASP A 392 18.28 -1.59 11.18
C ASP A 392 16.88 -1.50 11.80
N LEU A 393 15.85 -1.66 10.95
CA LEU A 393 14.44 -1.57 11.31
C LEU A 393 13.69 -2.86 10.96
N THR A 394 12.66 -3.17 11.76
CA THR A 394 11.75 -4.31 11.53
C THR A 394 10.30 -3.86 11.71
N VAL A 395 9.40 -4.29 10.82
CA VAL A 395 7.96 -4.10 10.98
C VAL A 395 7.23 -5.43 10.86
N ILE A 396 6.09 -5.54 11.53
CA ILE A 396 5.17 -6.67 11.40
C ILE A 396 3.91 -6.21 10.66
N TYR A 397 3.43 -7.01 9.71
CA TYR A 397 2.12 -6.89 9.07
C TYR A 397 1.38 -8.21 9.19
N ASP A 398 0.07 -8.17 9.44
CA ASP A 398 -0.79 -9.33 9.33
C ASP A 398 -1.13 -9.63 7.86
N ALA A 399 -1.66 -10.82 7.59
CA ALA A 399 -1.80 -11.31 6.22
C ALA A 399 -2.83 -10.52 5.39
N GLU A 400 -3.84 -9.97 6.05
CA GLU A 400 -4.88 -9.13 5.44
C GLU A 400 -4.50 -7.65 5.32
N ASP A 401 -3.37 -7.26 5.92
CA ASP A 401 -2.99 -5.86 6.09
C ASP A 401 -2.64 -5.17 4.78
N ARG A 402 -3.07 -3.92 4.74
CA ARG A 402 -2.96 -3.05 3.60
C ARG A 402 -2.33 -1.72 4.02
N PRO A 403 -1.02 -1.71 4.35
CA PRO A 403 -0.31 -0.50 4.73
C PRO A 403 -0.23 0.51 3.59
N ASP A 404 -0.26 1.79 3.94
CA ASP A 404 0.07 2.91 3.06
C ASP A 404 1.45 2.68 2.39
N PRO A 405 1.56 2.80 1.05
CA PRO A 405 2.80 2.65 0.30
C PRO A 405 4.01 3.37 0.91
N HIS A 406 3.84 4.55 1.49
CA HIS A 406 4.95 5.36 2.02
C HIS A 406 5.25 5.09 3.51
N GLN A 407 4.53 4.18 4.16
CA GLN A 407 4.62 3.94 5.61
C GLN A 407 6.04 3.61 6.07
N LEU A 408 6.78 2.78 5.33
CA LEU A 408 8.17 2.43 5.66
C LEU A 408 9.11 3.65 5.64
N LYS A 409 8.99 4.53 4.64
CA LYS A 409 9.80 5.76 4.56
C LYS A 409 9.45 6.70 5.71
N ILE A 410 8.17 6.89 6.00
CA ILE A 410 7.70 7.74 7.11
C ILE A 410 8.28 7.22 8.43
N ALA A 411 8.16 5.91 8.68
CA ALA A 411 8.70 5.28 9.88
C ALA A 411 10.23 5.39 9.97
N ALA A 412 10.95 5.14 8.87
CA ALA A 412 12.41 5.23 8.82
C ALA A 412 12.91 6.63 9.17
N LEU A 413 12.37 7.67 8.53
CA LEU A 413 12.74 9.06 8.81
C LEU A 413 12.43 9.48 10.25
N HIS A 414 11.29 9.02 10.76
CA HIS A 414 10.90 9.31 12.13
C HIS A 414 11.78 8.56 13.14
N MET A 415 12.26 7.36 12.82
CA MET A 415 13.24 6.65 13.65
C MET A 415 14.62 7.31 13.64
N LEU A 416 15.08 7.76 12.47
CA LEU A 416 16.39 8.42 12.30
C LEU A 416 16.47 9.76 13.03
N SER A 417 15.39 10.55 12.99
CA SER A 417 15.27 11.84 13.70
C SER A 417 14.74 11.73 15.12
N GLY A 418 14.34 10.52 15.51
CA GLY A 418 13.82 10.21 16.83
C GLY A 418 14.88 10.34 17.90
N ARG A 419 14.44 10.40 19.15
CA ARG A 419 15.37 10.33 20.29
C ARG A 419 16.09 8.98 20.29
N PRO A 420 17.30 8.88 20.87
CA PRO A 420 17.97 7.60 21.04
C PRO A 420 17.09 6.54 21.76
N SER A 421 16.27 6.99 22.71
CA SER A 421 15.29 6.17 23.46
C SER A 421 14.09 5.68 22.65
N LEU A 422 13.79 6.27 21.49
CA LEU A 422 12.69 5.82 20.64
C LEU A 422 12.98 4.41 20.11
N ALA A 423 12.13 3.45 20.46
CA ALA A 423 12.32 2.05 20.10
C ALA A 423 11.25 1.51 19.16
N CYS A 424 10.02 2.02 19.27
CA CYS A 424 8.87 1.55 18.51
C CYS A 424 8.04 2.73 17.98
N LEU A 425 7.55 2.60 16.76
CA LEU A 425 6.50 3.44 16.19
C LEU A 425 5.26 2.60 15.89
N GLN A 426 4.10 3.06 16.32
CA GLN A 426 2.80 2.50 15.97
C GLN A 426 2.18 3.32 14.82
N ALA A 427 1.88 2.66 13.69
CA ALA A 427 1.06 3.25 12.64
C ALA A 427 -0.44 3.19 13.00
N GLN A 428 -1.28 3.95 12.30
CA GLN A 428 -2.72 3.98 12.57
C GLN A 428 -3.39 2.79 11.92
N LEU A 429 -4.31 2.13 12.63
CA LEU A 429 -5.10 1.03 12.07
C LEU A 429 -6.51 1.52 11.71
N ALA A 430 -6.97 1.09 10.54
CA ALA A 430 -8.21 1.54 9.93
C ALA A 430 -9.01 0.35 9.41
N VAL A 431 -10.33 0.39 9.58
CA VAL A 431 -11.23 -0.67 9.14
C VAL A 431 -11.68 -0.44 7.70
N ASP A 432 -11.48 -1.41 6.81
CA ASP A 432 -11.84 -1.33 5.38
C ASP A 432 -13.31 -1.68 5.10
N ASN A 433 -13.95 -2.51 5.94
CA ASN A 433 -15.35 -2.93 5.85
C ASN A 433 -16.25 -2.24 6.90
N ALA A 434 -15.91 -0.99 7.26
CA ALA A 434 -16.54 -0.24 8.35
C ALA A 434 -18.06 -0.03 8.21
N ARG A 435 -18.62 -0.17 6.99
CA ARG A 435 -20.04 0.07 6.71
C ARG A 435 -20.88 -1.21 6.58
N THR A 436 -20.28 -2.39 6.66
CA THR A 436 -20.97 -3.63 6.29
C THR A 436 -22.14 -3.96 7.22
N ASN A 437 -21.95 -3.85 8.54
CA ASN A 437 -23.01 -4.12 9.50
C ASN A 437 -22.79 -3.36 10.82
N PHE A 438 -23.62 -3.67 11.82
CA PHE A 438 -23.52 -3.06 13.15
C PHE A 438 -22.15 -3.32 13.81
N LEU A 439 -21.65 -4.56 13.82
CA LEU A 439 -20.41 -4.92 14.48
C LEU A 439 -19.21 -4.22 13.84
N THR A 440 -19.10 -4.27 12.51
CA THR A 440 -17.97 -3.63 11.79
C THR A 440 -17.97 -2.13 11.94
N ARG A 441 -19.15 -1.49 11.96
CA ARG A 441 -19.30 -0.06 12.22
C ARG A 441 -18.84 0.32 13.62
N GLN A 442 -19.26 -0.44 14.64
CA GLN A 442 -18.87 -0.16 16.03
C GLN A 442 -17.37 -0.40 16.26
N PHE A 443 -16.82 -1.45 15.63
CA PHE A 443 -15.39 -1.72 15.63
C PHE A 443 -14.60 -0.54 15.03
N ALA A 444 -15.05 0.00 13.89
CA ALA A 444 -14.42 1.16 13.25
C ALA A 444 -14.51 2.44 14.10
N VAL A 445 -15.62 2.65 14.83
CA VAL A 445 -15.76 3.77 15.77
C VAL A 445 -14.75 3.64 16.92
N GLU A 446 -14.62 2.44 17.50
CA GLU A 446 -13.66 2.17 18.57
C GLU A 446 -12.22 2.36 18.11
N TYR A 447 -11.86 1.81 16.95
CA TYR A 447 -10.53 1.96 16.37
C TYR A 447 -10.17 3.41 16.09
N SER A 448 -11.11 4.19 15.53
CA SER A 448 -10.89 5.62 15.31
C SER A 448 -10.68 6.36 16.64
N ALA A 449 -11.47 6.04 17.68
CA ALA A 449 -11.26 6.64 19.00
C ALA A 449 -9.90 6.28 19.60
N LEU A 450 -9.41 5.07 19.38
CA LEU A 450 -8.13 4.58 19.87
C LEU A 450 -6.94 5.13 19.08
N PHE A 451 -6.83 4.81 17.78
CA PHE A 451 -5.66 5.09 16.95
C PHE A 451 -5.57 6.55 16.47
N ASP A 452 -6.70 7.22 16.23
CA ASP A 452 -6.70 8.65 15.89
C ASP A 452 -6.76 9.55 17.13
N GLY A 453 -7.35 9.05 18.22
CA GLY A 453 -7.59 9.82 19.44
C GLY A 453 -6.61 9.54 20.56
N LEU A 454 -6.76 8.39 21.21
CA LEU A 454 -6.13 8.11 22.49
C LEU A 454 -4.62 7.84 22.39
N LEU A 455 -4.18 6.96 21.48
CA LEU A 455 -2.77 6.54 21.39
C LEU A 455 -1.80 7.68 21.07
N PRO A 456 -2.09 8.61 20.12
CA PRO A 456 -1.19 9.74 19.86
C PRO A 456 -0.95 10.61 21.10
N PHE A 457 -1.99 10.80 21.92
CA PHE A 457 -1.88 11.53 23.18
C PHE A 457 -1.00 10.77 24.19
N LEU A 458 -1.25 9.48 24.40
CA LEU A 458 -0.45 8.66 25.34
C LEU A 458 1.03 8.65 24.95
N ALA A 459 1.31 8.48 23.67
CA ALA A 459 2.66 8.46 23.13
C ALA A 459 3.38 9.81 23.30
N PHE A 460 2.67 10.91 23.03
CA PHE A 460 3.22 12.27 23.17
C PHE A 460 3.56 12.61 24.62
N ASP A 461 2.68 12.27 25.56
CA ASP A 461 2.87 12.47 26.99
C ASP A 461 3.72 11.38 27.65
N ARG A 462 4.32 10.47 26.86
CA ARG A 462 5.22 9.39 27.31
C ARG A 462 4.59 8.46 28.35
N LEU A 463 3.28 8.26 28.25
CA LEU A 463 2.50 7.29 29.02
C LEU A 463 2.60 5.90 28.38
N VAL A 464 2.03 4.88 29.05
CA VAL A 464 2.05 3.51 28.51
C VAL A 464 1.14 3.42 27.29
N VAL A 465 1.72 3.01 26.16
CA VAL A 465 1.01 2.82 24.89
C VAL A 465 0.78 1.33 24.67
N PRO A 466 -0.47 0.85 24.67
CA PRO A 466 -0.77 -0.50 24.19
C PRO A 466 -0.59 -0.53 22.67
N LEU A 467 0.31 -1.38 22.17
CA LEU A 467 0.53 -1.58 20.74
C LEU A 467 -0.64 -2.35 20.13
N GLY A 468 -0.90 -2.13 18.85
CA GLY A 468 -2.05 -2.64 18.10
C GLY A 468 -1.75 -3.85 17.22
N GLY A 469 -0.93 -4.81 17.65
CA GLY A 469 -0.74 -6.11 16.98
C GLY A 469 -0.02 -6.13 15.63
N THR A 470 -0.11 -5.03 14.87
CA THR A 470 0.45 -4.86 13.53
C THR A 470 0.91 -3.42 13.29
N SER A 471 1.67 -3.22 12.23
CA SER A 471 2.26 -1.93 11.83
C SER A 471 3.06 -1.29 12.95
N ASN A 472 3.76 -2.16 13.70
CA ASN A 472 4.72 -1.79 14.72
C ASN A 472 6.12 -1.79 14.10
N HIS A 473 6.70 -0.61 13.97
CA HIS A 473 8.03 -0.42 13.43
C HIS A 473 9.03 -0.32 14.58
N PHE A 474 9.97 -1.24 14.65
CA PHE A 474 10.95 -1.36 15.72
C PHE A 474 12.36 -1.05 15.24
N LYS A 475 13.19 -0.49 16.12
CA LYS A 475 14.64 -0.67 16.02
C LYS A 475 14.95 -2.14 16.29
N THR A 476 15.45 -2.86 15.29
CA THR A 476 15.65 -4.33 15.37
C THR A 476 16.57 -4.71 16.53
N ARG A 477 17.64 -3.93 16.75
CA ARG A 477 18.57 -4.12 17.87
C ARG A 477 17.85 -4.05 19.22
N VAL A 478 16.94 -3.08 19.41
CA VAL A 478 16.19 -2.92 20.67
C VAL A 478 15.22 -4.08 20.85
N LEU A 479 14.49 -4.46 19.79
CA LEU A 479 13.56 -5.59 19.83
C LEU A 479 14.25 -6.90 20.24
N LYS A 480 15.43 -7.18 19.70
CA LYS A 480 16.27 -8.33 20.11
C LYS A 480 16.73 -8.23 21.57
N GLN A 481 17.11 -7.03 22.02
CA GLN A 481 17.62 -6.77 23.38
C GLN A 481 16.54 -6.99 24.44
N ILE A 482 15.28 -6.64 24.15
CA ILE A 482 14.16 -6.82 25.09
C ILE A 482 13.55 -8.23 25.05
N GLY A 483 14.14 -9.16 24.30
CA GLY A 483 13.73 -10.56 24.23
C GLY A 483 12.68 -10.90 23.16
N GLY A 484 12.40 -10.00 22.22
CA GLY A 484 11.42 -10.24 21.14
C GLY A 484 9.98 -10.28 21.63
N TRP A 485 9.12 -11.02 20.94
CA TRP A 485 7.74 -11.24 21.34
C TRP A 485 7.65 -12.39 22.37
N ASP A 486 6.69 -12.39 23.28
CA ASP A 486 6.53 -13.51 24.23
C ASP A 486 5.71 -14.65 23.62
N PRO A 487 6.26 -15.85 23.36
CA PRO A 487 5.52 -16.96 22.76
C PRO A 487 4.32 -17.45 23.57
N TYR A 488 4.28 -17.12 24.86
CA TYR A 488 3.26 -17.63 25.78
C TYR A 488 2.11 -16.64 26.03
N ASN A 489 2.20 -15.42 25.49
CA ASN A 489 1.19 -14.38 25.63
C ASN A 489 0.34 -14.31 24.36
N VAL A 490 -0.99 -14.36 24.50
CA VAL A 490 -1.92 -14.35 23.36
C VAL A 490 -2.22 -12.93 22.82
N THR A 491 -1.68 -11.90 23.49
CA THR A 491 -1.56 -10.51 23.02
C THR A 491 -0.15 -10.01 23.30
N GLU A 492 0.81 -10.48 22.50
CA GLU A 492 2.23 -10.17 22.65
C GLU A 492 2.55 -8.68 22.50
N ASP A 493 1.72 -7.96 21.75
CA ASP A 493 1.80 -6.55 21.43
C ASP A 493 1.58 -5.65 22.65
N ALA A 494 0.52 -5.93 23.42
CA ALA A 494 0.21 -5.23 24.66
C ALA A 494 1.33 -5.43 25.70
N ASP A 495 1.88 -6.65 25.79
CA ASP A 495 3.05 -6.91 26.62
C ASP A 495 4.28 -6.15 26.12
N LEU A 496 4.56 -6.18 24.83
CA LEU A 496 5.72 -5.52 24.25
C LEU A 496 5.70 -4.00 24.50
N GLY A 497 4.54 -3.36 24.37
CA GLY A 497 4.37 -1.93 24.66
C GLY A 497 4.70 -1.57 26.11
N LEU A 498 4.23 -2.38 27.06
CA LEU A 498 4.51 -2.20 28.48
C LEU A 498 5.98 -2.53 28.82
N ARG A 499 6.53 -3.60 28.22
CA ARG A 499 7.91 -4.05 28.44
C ARG A 499 8.92 -3.03 27.91
N LEU A 500 8.67 -2.41 26.76
CA LEU A 500 9.44 -1.26 26.26
C LEU A 500 9.42 -0.11 27.27
N SER A 501 8.22 0.31 27.71
CA SER A 501 8.05 1.40 28.66
C SER A 501 8.76 1.13 30.00
N ARG A 502 8.69 -0.11 30.49
CA ARG A 502 9.34 -0.58 31.72
C ARG A 502 10.86 -0.62 31.63
N LEU A 503 11.40 -0.81 30.43
CA LEU A 503 12.84 -0.81 30.15
C LEU A 503 13.36 0.59 29.75
N GLY A 504 12.53 1.63 29.87
CA GLY A 504 12.92 3.02 29.63
C GLY A 504 12.92 3.45 28.16
N TYR A 505 12.38 2.61 27.27
CA TYR A 505 12.23 2.95 25.87
C TYR A 505 10.93 3.72 25.62
N ASP A 506 10.97 4.56 24.60
CA ASP A 506 9.86 5.37 24.16
C ASP A 506 9.14 4.73 22.97
N ILE A 507 7.82 4.95 22.93
CA ILE A 507 6.92 4.58 21.84
C ILE A 507 6.31 5.87 21.30
N GLU A 508 6.36 6.08 19.99
CA GLU A 508 5.69 7.20 19.31
C GLU A 508 4.67 6.66 18.29
N THR A 509 3.79 7.52 17.78
CA THR A 509 2.84 7.17 16.71
C THR A 509 3.19 7.88 15.42
N ILE A 510 2.94 7.23 14.28
CA ILE A 510 3.03 7.85 12.96
C ILE A 510 1.64 7.97 12.33
N ARG A 511 1.46 9.00 11.51
CA ARG A 511 0.22 9.24 10.76
C ARG A 511 0.33 8.61 9.38
N SER A 512 0.15 7.31 9.34
CA SER A 512 0.11 6.49 8.14
C SER A 512 -0.82 5.33 8.46
N ASP A 513 -1.77 5.06 7.57
CA ASP A 513 -2.83 4.09 7.80
C ASP A 513 -2.39 2.69 7.33
N THR A 514 -2.80 1.68 8.09
CA THR A 514 -2.87 0.29 7.64
C THR A 514 -4.33 -0.13 7.68
N TRP A 515 -4.84 -0.57 6.54
CA TRP A 515 -6.23 -1.02 6.41
C TRP A 515 -6.36 -2.50 6.75
N GLU A 516 -7.28 -2.83 7.64
CA GLU A 516 -7.59 -4.19 8.10
C GLU A 516 -9.10 -4.49 8.00
N GLU A 517 -9.44 -5.77 8.02
CA GLU A 517 -10.81 -6.26 7.96
C GLU A 517 -11.37 -6.48 9.37
N ALA A 518 -12.51 -5.87 9.70
CA ALA A 518 -13.19 -6.12 10.96
C ALA A 518 -14.09 -7.37 10.88
N PRO A 519 -14.26 -8.13 11.99
CA PRO A 519 -15.15 -9.31 12.01
C PRO A 519 -16.61 -8.96 11.70
N GLU A 520 -17.21 -9.67 10.74
CA GLU A 520 -18.61 -9.43 10.34
C GLU A 520 -19.64 -10.20 11.17
N SER A 521 -19.25 -11.31 11.79
CA SER A 521 -20.13 -12.15 12.60
C SER A 521 -19.80 -12.09 14.08
N TYR A 522 -20.83 -12.17 14.92
CA TYR A 522 -20.65 -12.17 16.37
C TYR A 522 -19.77 -13.33 16.86
N ALA A 523 -19.86 -14.51 16.23
CA ALA A 523 -19.04 -15.67 16.62
C ALA A 523 -17.54 -15.44 16.42
N VAL A 524 -17.14 -14.86 15.28
CA VAL A 524 -15.73 -14.52 14.99
C VAL A 524 -15.28 -13.37 15.90
N TRP A 525 -16.11 -12.32 16.02
CA TRP A 525 -15.86 -11.19 16.91
C TRP A 525 -15.67 -11.62 18.38
N LEU A 526 -16.52 -12.54 18.88
CA LEU A 526 -16.46 -13.04 20.25
C LEU A 526 -15.14 -13.79 20.53
N LYS A 527 -14.69 -14.64 19.60
CA LYS A 527 -13.38 -15.32 19.71
C LYS A 527 -12.23 -14.32 19.74
N GLN A 528 -12.25 -13.34 18.83
CA GLN A 528 -11.23 -12.28 18.78
C GLN A 528 -11.14 -11.51 20.10
N ARG A 529 -12.28 -11.05 20.63
CA ARG A 529 -12.33 -10.29 21.89
C ARG A 529 -11.98 -11.14 23.10
N THR A 530 -12.35 -12.42 23.11
CA THR A 530 -11.94 -13.37 24.15
C THR A 530 -10.41 -13.45 24.20
N ARG A 531 -9.75 -13.60 23.04
CA ARG A 531 -8.29 -13.63 22.93
C ARG A 531 -7.67 -12.34 23.47
N TRP A 532 -8.19 -11.17 23.07
CA TRP A 532 -7.67 -9.88 23.51
C TRP A 532 -7.78 -9.68 25.02
N PHE A 533 -8.96 -9.91 25.60
CA PHE A 533 -9.15 -9.79 27.04
C PHE A 533 -8.26 -10.77 27.81
N LYS A 534 -8.10 -12.01 27.33
CA LYS A 534 -7.23 -13.00 27.97
C LYS A 534 -5.78 -12.54 27.98
N GLY A 535 -5.26 -12.09 26.84
CA GLY A 535 -3.88 -11.63 26.74
C GLY A 535 -3.62 -10.35 27.54
N TRP A 536 -4.59 -9.44 27.62
CA TRP A 536 -4.51 -8.27 28.50
C TRP A 536 -4.49 -8.65 29.98
N MET A 537 -5.28 -9.66 30.39
CA MET A 537 -5.19 -10.22 31.74
C MET A 537 -3.81 -10.86 31.99
N GLN A 538 -3.28 -11.62 31.03
CA GLN A 538 -1.92 -12.19 31.12
C GLN A 538 -0.88 -11.09 31.31
N THR A 539 -0.90 -10.08 30.45
CA THR A 539 -0.01 -8.93 30.49
C THR A 539 -0.10 -8.22 31.84
N TRP A 540 -1.32 -7.97 32.33
CA TRP A 540 -1.50 -7.34 33.63
C TRP A 540 -0.87 -8.17 34.76
N ILE A 541 -1.17 -9.47 34.82
CA ILE A 541 -0.65 -10.34 35.89
C ILE A 541 0.88 -10.46 35.81
N VAL A 542 1.44 -10.67 34.63
CA VAL A 542 2.90 -10.82 34.41
C VAL A 542 3.64 -9.59 34.94
N HIS A 543 3.19 -8.38 34.59
CA HIS A 543 3.87 -7.17 35.03
C HIS A 543 3.59 -6.82 36.50
N MET A 544 2.44 -7.23 37.03
CA MET A 544 2.05 -7.03 38.43
C MET A 544 2.60 -8.07 39.41
N ARG A 545 3.41 -9.05 38.97
CA ARG A 545 4.12 -9.99 39.87
C ARG A 545 4.95 -9.28 40.94
N ARG A 546 5.52 -8.11 40.61
CA ARG A 546 6.33 -7.28 41.53
C ARG A 546 5.89 -5.80 41.45
N PRO A 547 4.75 -5.43 42.05
CA PRO A 547 4.10 -4.13 41.79
C PRO A 547 4.94 -2.94 42.28
N ARG A 548 5.61 -3.07 43.44
CA ARG A 548 6.52 -2.04 43.96
C ARG A 548 7.72 -1.80 43.03
N TYR A 549 8.25 -2.87 42.43
CA TYR A 549 9.34 -2.77 41.47
C TYR A 549 8.87 -2.16 40.14
N LEU A 550 7.67 -2.54 39.68
CA LEU A 550 7.04 -1.95 38.51
C LEU A 550 6.84 -0.45 38.69
N TYR A 551 6.30 -0.01 39.82
CA TYR A 551 6.12 1.41 40.15
C TYR A 551 7.45 2.18 40.09
N ARG A 552 8.52 1.64 40.67
CA ARG A 552 9.86 2.28 40.61
C ARG A 552 10.42 2.38 39.20
N LYS A 553 10.13 1.41 38.33
CA LYS A 553 10.63 1.39 36.94
C LYS A 553 9.83 2.26 35.99
N LEU A 554 8.51 2.31 36.16
CA LEU A 554 7.63 3.13 35.34
C LEU A 554 7.55 4.58 35.83
N GLY A 555 7.70 4.82 37.12
CA GLY A 555 7.30 6.08 37.75
C GLY A 555 5.78 6.15 37.93
N SER A 556 5.30 7.21 38.61
CA SER A 556 3.88 7.40 38.94
C SER A 556 3.00 7.39 37.70
N ASP A 557 3.31 8.25 36.73
CA ASP A 557 2.39 8.60 35.65
C ASP A 557 2.17 7.40 34.72
N ARG A 558 3.26 6.73 34.33
CA ARG A 558 3.20 5.51 33.53
C ARG A 558 2.53 4.37 34.29
N PHE A 559 2.81 4.20 35.59
CA PHE A 559 2.20 3.15 36.41
C PHE A 559 0.67 3.33 36.50
N PHE A 560 0.20 4.54 36.79
CA PHE A 560 -1.24 4.81 36.84
C PHE A 560 -1.87 4.74 35.46
N SER A 561 -1.22 5.25 34.41
CA SER A 561 -1.72 5.12 33.03
C SER A 561 -1.91 3.66 32.61
N PHE A 562 -1.00 2.76 33.01
CA PHE A 562 -1.13 1.32 32.77
C PHE A 562 -2.38 0.73 33.45
N HIS A 563 -2.64 1.09 34.71
CA HIS A 563 -3.83 0.63 35.42
C HIS A 563 -5.11 1.22 34.83
N ILE A 564 -5.08 2.47 34.37
CA ILE A 564 -6.22 3.11 33.72
C ILE A 564 -6.47 2.45 32.36
N MET A 565 -5.44 2.18 31.56
CA MET A 565 -5.61 1.58 30.22
C MET A 565 -6.04 0.12 30.28
N ILE A 566 -5.30 -0.72 31.01
CA ILE A 566 -5.53 -2.17 31.01
C ILE A 566 -6.45 -2.58 32.17
N GLY A 567 -6.14 -2.14 33.39
CA GLY A 567 -6.88 -2.53 34.59
C GLY A 567 -8.34 -2.07 34.58
N SER A 568 -8.59 -0.78 34.31
CA SER A 568 -9.95 -0.22 34.30
C SER A 568 -10.81 -0.84 33.20
N MET A 569 -10.25 -1.05 32.01
CA MET A 569 -10.93 -1.68 30.88
C MET A 569 -11.35 -3.12 31.21
N LEU A 570 -10.42 -3.94 31.72
CA LEU A 570 -10.72 -5.32 32.12
C LEU A 570 -11.81 -5.40 33.19
N LEU A 571 -11.71 -4.56 34.23
CA LEU A 571 -12.73 -4.56 35.28
C LEU A 571 -14.08 -4.07 34.73
N SER A 572 -14.08 -2.97 33.95
CA SER A 572 -15.30 -2.37 33.41
C SER A 572 -16.08 -3.32 32.50
N THR A 573 -15.39 -4.11 31.68
CA THR A 573 -16.02 -5.07 30.75
C THR A 573 -16.63 -6.26 31.49
N LEU A 574 -16.04 -6.70 32.60
CA LEU A 574 -16.58 -7.78 33.44
C LEU A 574 -17.84 -7.36 34.20
N VAL A 575 -17.88 -6.12 34.71
CA VAL A 575 -18.96 -5.63 35.59
C VAL A 575 -20.01 -4.77 34.87
N HIS A 576 -19.86 -4.55 33.56
CA HIS A 576 -20.68 -3.62 32.78
C HIS A 576 -22.20 -3.81 32.95
N PRO A 577 -22.76 -5.04 32.84
CA PRO A 577 -24.21 -5.23 32.97
C PRO A 577 -24.71 -4.98 34.39
N LEU A 578 -23.89 -5.25 35.42
CA LEU A 578 -24.23 -4.95 36.81
C LEU A 578 -24.37 -3.44 37.03
N TYR A 579 -23.60 -2.62 36.32
CA TYR A 579 -23.74 -1.17 36.37
C TYR A 579 -25.10 -0.70 35.84
N PHE A 580 -25.56 -1.23 34.71
CA PHE A 580 -26.90 -0.92 34.19
C PHE A 580 -28.02 -1.43 35.09
N LEU A 581 -27.87 -2.63 35.65
CA LEU A 581 -28.84 -3.19 36.58
C LEU A 581 -28.97 -2.34 37.84
N THR A 582 -27.85 -2.00 38.48
CA THR A 582 -27.84 -1.18 39.70
C THR A 582 -28.34 0.24 39.45
N PHE A 583 -28.01 0.83 38.30
CA PHE A 583 -28.56 2.12 37.88
C PHE A 583 -30.08 2.04 37.63
N GLY A 584 -30.56 1.00 36.96
CA GLY A 584 -31.99 0.77 36.70
C GLY A 584 -32.80 0.58 37.99
N ILE A 585 -32.28 -0.20 38.94
CA ILE A 585 -32.89 -0.35 40.29
C ILE A 585 -32.95 0.99 41.01
N SER A 586 -31.88 1.80 40.93
CA SER A 586 -31.85 3.12 41.55
C SER A 586 -32.87 4.08 40.91
N ALA A 587 -32.99 4.07 39.59
CA ALA A 587 -34.00 4.85 38.87
C ALA A 587 -35.43 4.40 39.20
N TRP A 588 -35.67 3.09 39.34
CA TRP A 588 -36.95 2.53 39.75
C TRP A 588 -37.33 2.93 41.19
N ASN A 589 -36.38 2.86 42.12
CA ASN A 589 -36.59 3.32 43.50
C ASN A 589 -36.84 4.82 43.59
N LEU A 590 -36.20 5.62 42.74
CA LEU A 590 -36.52 7.05 42.62
C LEU A 590 -37.96 7.25 42.13
N ALA A 591 -38.41 6.49 41.14
CA ALA A 591 -39.76 6.59 40.58
C ALA A 591 -40.86 6.19 41.58
N LEU A 592 -40.62 5.15 42.40
CA LEU A 592 -41.60 4.65 43.37
C LEU A 592 -41.58 5.39 44.71
N TYR A 593 -40.40 5.72 45.22
CA TYR A 593 -40.22 6.20 46.59
C TYR A 593 -39.73 7.65 46.67
N GLY A 594 -39.39 8.27 45.54
CA GLY A 594 -39.14 9.71 45.43
C GLY A 594 -38.36 10.31 46.60
N SER A 595 -39.01 11.24 47.32
CA SER A 595 -38.48 11.99 48.47
C SER A 595 -38.31 11.17 49.75
N GLN A 596 -38.77 9.92 49.81
CA GLN A 596 -38.57 9.05 50.97
C GLN A 596 -37.17 8.42 51.02
N ASN A 597 -36.38 8.56 49.94
CA ASN A 597 -34.99 8.14 49.91
C ASN A 597 -34.10 9.11 50.71
N GLY A 598 -33.09 8.60 51.41
CA GLY A 598 -32.16 9.44 52.18
C GLY A 598 -31.24 10.30 51.29
N SER A 599 -30.63 11.35 51.86
CA SER A 599 -29.72 12.25 51.14
C SER A 599 -28.54 11.54 50.46
N LEU A 600 -28.01 10.49 51.09
CA LEU A 600 -26.93 9.67 50.53
C LEU A 600 -27.33 8.98 49.21
N PHE A 601 -28.59 8.56 49.07
CA PHE A 601 -29.09 7.95 47.82
C PHE A 601 -29.02 8.96 46.67
N PHE A 602 -29.49 10.18 46.88
CA PHE A 602 -29.45 11.23 45.85
C PHE A 602 -28.02 11.61 45.46
N VAL A 603 -27.11 11.69 46.43
CA VAL A 603 -25.68 11.96 46.18
C VAL A 603 -25.07 10.86 45.32
N LEU A 604 -25.27 9.58 45.70
CA LEU A 604 -24.74 8.45 44.93
C LEU A 604 -25.37 8.37 43.54
N LEU A 605 -26.69 8.60 43.40
CA LEU A 605 -27.36 8.62 42.11
C LEU A 605 -26.77 9.71 41.20
N ALA A 606 -26.59 10.93 41.71
CA ALA A 606 -26.00 12.03 40.96
C ALA A 606 -24.57 11.71 40.49
N ILE A 607 -23.71 11.17 41.38
CA ILE A 607 -22.34 10.81 41.03
C ILE A 607 -22.32 9.69 39.98
N ASN A 608 -23.18 8.67 40.11
CA ASN A 608 -23.29 7.60 39.12
C ASN A 608 -23.78 8.13 37.77
N SER A 609 -24.79 9.00 37.74
CA SER A 609 -25.27 9.64 36.51
C SER A 609 -24.18 10.45 35.81
N ILE A 610 -23.42 11.26 36.57
CA ILE A 610 -22.28 12.02 36.03
C ILE A 610 -21.24 11.06 35.44
N ASN A 611 -20.91 9.98 36.15
CA ASN A 611 -19.92 9.03 35.69
C ASN A 611 -20.35 8.29 34.42
N LEU A 612 -21.62 7.86 34.35
CA LEU A 612 -22.21 7.28 33.15
C LEU A 612 -22.07 8.24 31.96
N VAL A 613 -22.47 9.50 32.14
CA VAL A 613 -22.39 10.52 31.09
C VAL A 613 -20.94 10.78 30.66
N LEU A 614 -20.00 10.93 31.59
CA LEU A 614 -18.59 11.19 31.27
C LEU A 614 -17.89 9.97 30.64
N GLY A 615 -18.17 8.77 31.13
CA GLY A 615 -17.57 7.51 30.66
C GLY A 615 -17.92 7.18 29.23
N TYR A 616 -19.19 7.33 28.88
CA TYR A 616 -19.66 7.20 27.50
C TYR A 616 -19.31 8.42 26.67
N GLY A 617 -19.57 9.62 27.19
CA GLY A 617 -19.36 10.90 26.49
C GLY A 617 -17.93 11.07 25.99
N GLY A 618 -16.92 10.72 26.78
CA GLY A 618 -15.51 10.84 26.38
C GLY A 618 -15.15 10.03 25.13
N VAL A 619 -15.57 8.77 25.07
CA VAL A 619 -15.37 7.93 23.87
C VAL A 619 -16.29 8.36 22.73
N MET A 620 -17.54 8.71 23.02
CA MET A 620 -18.50 9.14 22.00
C MET A 620 -18.04 10.42 21.29
N VAL A 621 -17.43 11.37 22.00
CA VAL A 621 -16.83 12.57 21.40
C VAL A 621 -15.63 12.22 20.53
N LEU A 622 -14.73 11.35 21.00
CA LEU A 622 -13.59 10.88 20.20
C LEU A 622 -14.05 10.13 18.95
N GLY A 623 -14.99 9.19 19.09
CA GLY A 623 -15.59 8.43 18.01
C GLY A 623 -16.31 9.35 17.02
N ARG A 624 -17.15 10.28 17.49
CA ARG A 624 -17.86 11.24 16.61
C ARG A 624 -16.88 12.11 15.83
N LYS A 625 -15.81 12.59 16.47
CA LYS A 625 -14.81 13.45 15.85
C LYS A 625 -14.01 12.69 14.80
N TRP A 626 -13.50 11.51 15.14
CA TRP A 626 -12.56 10.78 14.29
C TRP A 626 -13.24 9.83 13.32
N ALA A 627 -14.17 8.99 13.78
CA ALA A 627 -14.95 8.14 12.89
C ALA A 627 -15.88 8.98 11.99
N GLY A 628 -16.36 10.14 12.48
CA GLY A 628 -17.09 11.09 11.65
C GLY A 628 -16.22 11.71 10.54
N LYS A 629 -14.95 12.02 10.84
CA LYS A 629 -14.01 12.53 9.83
C LYS A 629 -13.56 11.45 8.83
N ARG A 630 -13.28 10.24 9.33
CA ARG A 630 -12.74 9.12 8.55
C ARG A 630 -13.81 8.42 7.72
N TYR A 631 -14.98 8.19 8.30
CA TYR A 631 -16.07 7.40 7.71
C TYR A 631 -17.39 8.17 7.58
N GLY A 632 -17.45 9.48 7.84
CA GLY A 632 -18.71 10.23 7.73
C GLY A 632 -19.82 9.75 8.68
N PHE A 633 -19.48 9.03 9.76
CA PHE A 633 -20.48 8.52 10.69
C PHE A 633 -21.15 9.64 11.49
N GLY A 634 -22.48 9.65 11.45
CA GLY A 634 -23.31 10.56 12.25
C GLY A 634 -23.53 10.06 13.68
N TRP A 635 -24.30 10.82 14.46
CA TRP A 635 -24.56 10.53 15.88
C TRP A 635 -25.23 9.18 16.13
N ARG A 636 -26.04 8.67 15.20
CA ARG A 636 -26.66 7.34 15.33
C ARG A 636 -25.61 6.25 15.60
N ALA A 637 -24.55 6.19 14.79
CA ALA A 637 -23.49 5.18 14.97
C ALA A 637 -22.80 5.30 16.33
N ILE A 638 -22.74 6.51 16.90
CA ILE A 638 -22.10 6.79 18.18
C ILE A 638 -23.01 6.42 19.36
N LEU A 639 -24.30 6.73 19.26
CA LEU A 639 -25.28 6.42 20.31
C LEU A 639 -25.59 4.92 20.44
N GLU A 640 -25.26 4.12 19.43
CA GLU A 640 -25.37 2.66 19.50
C GLU A 640 -24.20 1.98 20.27
N MET A 641 -23.13 2.70 20.65
CA MET A 641 -21.97 2.15 21.37
C MET A 641 -22.29 1.42 22.69
N PRO A 642 -23.22 1.88 23.55
CA PRO A 642 -23.56 1.15 24.78
C PRO A 642 -24.02 -0.28 24.52
N LEU A 643 -24.77 -0.51 23.43
CA LEU A 643 -25.21 -1.85 23.03
C LEU A 643 -24.01 -2.71 22.62
N TYR A 644 -23.05 -2.12 21.91
CA TYR A 644 -21.82 -2.82 21.52
C TYR A 644 -20.95 -3.21 22.72
N TRP A 645 -20.84 -2.34 23.73
CA TRP A 645 -20.06 -2.64 24.93
C TRP A 645 -20.67 -3.74 25.79
N LEU A 646 -21.99 -3.87 25.83
CA LEU A 646 -22.65 -5.01 26.49
C LEU A 646 -22.26 -6.36 25.86
N LEU A 647 -22.00 -6.38 24.54
CA LEU A 647 -21.52 -7.58 23.85
C LEU A 647 -20.11 -8.01 24.30
N MET A 648 -19.32 -7.12 24.89
CA MET A 648 -17.95 -7.44 25.34
C MET A 648 -17.94 -8.27 26.62
N THR A 649 -18.97 -8.16 27.46
CA THR A 649 -19.00 -8.86 28.76
C THR A 649 -18.93 -10.38 28.63
N PRO A 650 -19.70 -11.05 27.74
CA PRO A 650 -19.53 -12.48 27.47
C PRO A 650 -18.10 -12.86 27.08
N ALA A 651 -17.44 -12.04 26.26
CA ALA A 651 -16.06 -12.27 25.84
C ALA A 651 -15.08 -12.18 27.01
N ALA A 652 -15.25 -11.19 27.90
CA ALA A 652 -14.39 -10.99 29.07
C ALA A 652 -14.52 -12.13 30.10
N TRP A 653 -15.74 -12.61 30.36
CA TRP A 653 -15.96 -13.77 31.25
C TRP A 653 -15.42 -15.07 30.66
N ARG A 654 -15.61 -15.28 29.36
CA ARG A 654 -15.02 -16.42 28.64
C ARG A 654 -13.49 -16.37 28.67
N ALA A 655 -12.90 -15.18 28.55
CA ALA A 655 -11.47 -14.97 28.65
C ALA A 655 -10.92 -15.32 30.04
N LEU A 656 -11.61 -14.89 31.10
CA LEU A 656 -11.26 -15.22 32.48
C LEU A 656 -11.32 -16.74 32.71
N TYR A 657 -12.36 -17.41 32.23
CA TYR A 657 -12.47 -18.86 32.31
C TYR A 657 -11.32 -19.57 31.57
N GLN A 658 -11.00 -19.13 30.35
CA GLN A 658 -9.88 -19.68 29.57
C GLN A 658 -8.53 -19.40 30.22
N LEU A 659 -8.33 -18.23 30.84
CA LEU A 659 -7.07 -17.91 31.53
C LEU A 659 -6.74 -18.93 32.63
N ILE A 660 -7.77 -19.48 33.28
CA ILE A 660 -7.62 -20.46 34.36
C ILE A 660 -7.35 -21.86 33.82
N HIS A 661 -8.08 -22.27 32.78
CA HIS A 661 -8.07 -23.66 32.30
C HIS A 661 -7.11 -23.90 31.12
N ASP A 662 -6.98 -22.93 30.22
CA ASP A 662 -6.15 -23.02 29.02
C ASP A 662 -5.52 -21.65 28.66
N PRO A 663 -4.57 -21.16 29.49
CA PRO A 663 -4.03 -19.81 29.38
C PRO A 663 -3.32 -19.54 28.05
N HIS A 664 -2.70 -20.56 27.46
CA HIS A 664 -1.92 -20.42 26.23
C HIS A 664 -2.71 -20.76 24.96
N HIS A 665 -3.98 -21.13 25.08
CA HIS A 665 -4.83 -21.40 23.93
C HIS A 665 -4.92 -20.19 23.01
N TRP A 666 -4.57 -20.36 21.75
CA TRP A 666 -4.76 -19.33 20.75
C TRP A 666 -6.02 -19.63 19.93
N GLU A 667 -7.05 -18.78 20.07
CA GLU A 667 -8.24 -18.87 19.22
C GLU A 667 -8.01 -18.12 17.92
N LYS A 668 -7.70 -18.87 16.85
CA LYS A 668 -7.55 -18.30 15.51
C LYS A 668 -8.90 -17.75 15.03
N THR A 669 -8.85 -16.58 14.39
CA THR A 669 -9.94 -16.01 13.61
C THR A 669 -9.66 -16.18 12.13
N ASP A 670 -10.70 -16.46 11.34
CA ASP A 670 -10.57 -16.53 9.88
C ASP A 670 -10.66 -15.11 9.29
N HIS A 671 -9.78 -14.81 8.33
CA HIS A 671 -9.66 -13.51 7.66
C HIS A 671 -9.92 -13.68 6.15
N GLY A 672 -10.29 -12.61 5.45
CA GLY A 672 -10.61 -12.64 4.01
C GLY A 672 -12.01 -13.17 3.68
N LEU A 673 -13.00 -12.92 4.54
CA LEU A 673 -14.38 -13.42 4.38
C LEU A 673 -15.35 -12.36 3.85
N SER A 674 -15.02 -11.07 4.01
CA SER A 674 -15.85 -9.96 3.58
C SER A 674 -15.92 -9.86 2.06
N SER A 675 -17.14 -9.89 1.53
CA SER A 675 -17.42 -9.59 0.12
C SER A 675 -17.38 -8.09 -0.20
N THR A 676 -17.25 -7.24 0.83
CA THR A 676 -17.40 -5.77 0.76
C THR A 676 -16.10 -5.01 1.02
N ARG A 677 -14.94 -5.68 1.00
CA ARG A 677 -13.65 -4.99 1.18
C ARG A 677 -13.49 -3.92 0.11
N SER A 678 -13.22 -2.68 0.52
CA SER A 678 -12.87 -1.63 -0.43
C SER A 678 -11.64 -2.08 -1.24
N ARG A 679 -11.72 -1.97 -2.57
CA ARG A 679 -10.56 -2.26 -3.43
C ARG A 679 -9.56 -1.13 -3.24
N LEU A 680 -8.37 -1.46 -2.76
CA LEU A 680 -7.27 -0.51 -2.81
C LEU A 680 -6.93 -0.20 -4.28
N PRO A 681 -6.53 1.05 -4.58
CA PRO A 681 -6.02 1.40 -5.91
C PRO A 681 -4.82 0.49 -6.26
N HIS A 682 -4.90 -0.22 -7.39
CA HIS A 682 -3.82 -1.08 -7.85
C HIS A 682 -2.61 -0.22 -8.28
N ALA A 683 -1.45 -0.42 -7.65
CA ALA A 683 -0.18 0.12 -8.15
C ALA A 683 0.68 -1.03 -8.70
N LYS A 684 1.31 -0.76 -9.84
CA LYS A 684 2.07 -1.69 -10.68
C LYS A 684 3.19 -2.38 -9.90
N VAL A 685 3.24 -3.71 -10.00
CA VAL A 685 4.49 -4.46 -9.80
C VAL A 685 5.34 -4.17 -11.04
N SER A 686 6.28 -3.22 -10.95
CA SER A 686 7.28 -3.05 -12.01
C SER A 686 8.23 -4.25 -11.95
N SER A 687 8.10 -5.19 -12.90
CA SER A 687 9.20 -6.08 -13.28
C SER A 687 10.39 -5.18 -13.62
N GLY A 688 11.50 -5.32 -12.89
CA GLY A 688 12.59 -4.36 -12.82
C GLY A 688 13.37 -4.12 -14.10
N ILE A 689 12.76 -3.63 -15.18
CA ILE A 689 13.47 -3.14 -16.36
C ILE A 689 13.21 -1.63 -16.40
N LYS A 690 14.21 -0.84 -16.04
CA LYS A 690 14.22 0.61 -16.32
C LYS A 690 14.72 0.82 -17.75
N PRO A 691 13.97 1.49 -18.63
CA PRO A 691 14.55 2.08 -19.83
C PRO A 691 15.37 3.31 -19.39
N SER A 692 16.67 3.15 -19.36
CA SER A 692 17.62 4.25 -19.18
C SER A 692 18.00 4.79 -20.56
N ASN A 693 17.56 6.01 -20.85
CA ASN A 693 18.24 7.06 -21.61
C ASN A 693 17.18 7.97 -22.25
N MET A 694 16.75 9.00 -21.51
CA MET A 694 16.27 10.23 -22.14
C MET A 694 16.98 11.41 -21.51
N ALA A 695 17.57 12.19 -22.40
CA ALA A 695 18.47 13.28 -22.12
C ALA A 695 17.73 14.46 -21.46
N ILE A 696 18.44 15.09 -20.52
CA ILE A 696 18.54 16.54 -20.30
C ILE A 696 17.45 17.37 -21.00
N PHE A 697 16.35 17.65 -20.28
CA PHE A 697 15.53 18.84 -20.50
C PHE A 697 15.62 19.72 -19.24
N PRO A 698 15.69 21.06 -19.38
CA PRO A 698 15.82 21.96 -18.25
C PRO A 698 14.56 21.91 -17.39
N LYS A 699 14.75 21.71 -16.09
CA LYS A 699 13.69 21.74 -15.07
C LYS A 699 12.89 23.04 -15.17
N LEU A 700 11.71 23.02 -15.79
CA LEU A 700 10.64 23.94 -15.40
C LEU A 700 10.13 23.46 -14.04
N GLY A 701 10.36 24.27 -13.00
CA GLY A 701 9.87 24.00 -11.66
C GLY A 701 8.35 23.87 -11.68
N SER A 702 7.82 22.82 -11.04
CA SER A 702 6.39 22.68 -10.82
C SER A 702 5.89 23.81 -9.92
N HIS A 703 5.38 24.88 -10.52
CA HIS A 703 4.68 25.97 -9.85
C HIS A 703 3.23 25.60 -9.49
N PHE A 704 2.93 24.35 -9.16
CA PHE A 704 1.56 23.92 -8.84
C PHE A 704 1.32 23.81 -7.34
N LYS A 705 0.98 24.94 -6.71
CA LYS A 705 0.31 24.94 -5.40
C LYS A 705 -1.13 24.45 -5.62
N ARG A 706 -1.48 23.25 -5.14
CA ARG A 706 -2.90 22.83 -5.01
C ARG A 706 -3.65 23.91 -4.22
N ARG A 707 -4.57 24.64 -4.86
CA ARG A 707 -5.45 25.61 -4.20
C ARG A 707 -6.47 24.86 -3.32
N PRO A 708 -6.96 25.45 -2.21
CA PRO A 708 -8.00 24.83 -1.39
C PRO A 708 -9.27 24.64 -2.22
N PHE A 709 -9.83 23.43 -2.17
CA PHE A 709 -11.10 23.07 -2.79
C PHE A 709 -12.22 24.01 -2.30
N SER A 710 -12.85 24.78 -3.22
CA SER A 710 -14.07 25.53 -2.92
C SER A 710 -15.29 24.71 -3.32
N MET A 711 -16.27 24.58 -2.42
CA MET A 711 -17.51 23.86 -2.68
C MET A 711 -18.50 24.64 -3.55
N ARG A 712 -18.25 25.94 -3.81
CA ARG A 712 -19.12 26.80 -4.62
C ARG A 712 -18.29 27.73 -5.48
N ARG A 713 -18.83 28.09 -6.64
CA ARG A 713 -18.32 29.19 -7.47
C ARG A 713 -18.21 30.47 -6.64
N ASP A 714 -17.18 31.26 -6.93
CA ASP A 714 -17.07 32.62 -6.38
C ASP A 714 -18.13 33.51 -7.06
N PRO A 715 -19.10 34.08 -6.33
CA PRO A 715 -20.12 34.94 -6.92
C PRO A 715 -19.57 36.23 -7.53
N SER A 716 -18.34 36.62 -7.18
CA SER A 716 -17.68 37.84 -7.67
C SER A 716 -16.98 37.66 -9.02
N THR A 717 -16.79 36.43 -9.50
CA THR A 717 -16.18 36.16 -10.81
C THR A 717 -17.10 36.68 -11.94
N PRO A 718 -16.59 37.52 -12.85
CA PRO A 718 -17.35 37.94 -14.03
C PRO A 718 -17.81 36.73 -14.85
N LYS A 719 -19.07 36.73 -15.26
CA LYS A 719 -19.69 35.61 -15.97
C LYS A 719 -19.68 35.82 -17.47
N GLY A 720 -19.27 34.79 -18.20
CA GLY A 720 -19.53 34.65 -19.62
C GLY A 720 -21.01 34.42 -19.92
N THR A 721 -21.34 34.45 -21.21
CA THR A 721 -22.70 34.23 -21.72
C THR A 721 -22.80 32.85 -22.36
N LEU A 722 -23.90 32.15 -22.08
CA LEU A 722 -24.26 30.90 -22.75
C LEU A 722 -25.34 31.18 -23.79
N GLN A 723 -25.10 30.75 -25.03
CA GLN A 723 -26.07 30.79 -26.12
C GLN A 723 -26.31 29.39 -26.63
N THR A 724 -27.57 29.01 -26.82
CA THR A 724 -27.93 27.72 -27.41
C THR A 724 -28.29 27.91 -28.87
N ILE A 725 -27.78 27.03 -29.73
CA ILE A 725 -28.15 26.92 -31.14
C ILE A 725 -28.59 25.50 -31.44
N THR A 726 -29.40 25.33 -32.48
CA THR A 726 -29.79 24.02 -33.00
C THR A 726 -29.15 23.83 -34.38
N VAL A 727 -28.39 22.75 -34.54
CA VAL A 727 -27.76 22.37 -35.79
C VAL A 727 -28.53 21.19 -36.36
N SER A 728 -29.12 21.36 -37.55
CA SER A 728 -29.71 20.26 -38.32
C SER A 728 -28.63 19.64 -39.20
N SER A 729 -28.28 18.39 -38.94
CA SER A 729 -27.11 17.72 -39.51
C SER A 729 -27.50 16.65 -40.52
N LYS A 730 -27.05 16.80 -41.77
CA LYS A 730 -27.24 15.76 -42.79
C LYS A 730 -26.47 14.49 -42.48
N ALA A 731 -25.32 14.63 -41.83
CA ALA A 731 -24.46 13.53 -41.42
C ALA A 731 -25.18 12.53 -40.48
N LEU A 732 -26.23 12.97 -39.77
CA LEU A 732 -26.94 12.16 -38.79
C LEU A 732 -28.30 11.64 -39.27
N GLU A 733 -28.79 12.01 -40.46
CA GLU A 733 -30.15 11.68 -40.93
C GLU A 733 -30.45 10.18 -41.03
N ASN A 734 -29.45 9.35 -41.36
CA ASN A 734 -29.64 7.93 -41.68
C ASN A 734 -29.08 6.97 -40.62
N ASN A 735 -28.97 7.41 -39.36
CA ASN A 735 -28.53 6.53 -38.28
C ASN A 735 -29.57 5.42 -38.00
N LEU A 736 -29.10 4.21 -37.72
CA LEU A 736 -29.97 3.04 -37.49
C LEU A 736 -30.70 3.09 -36.14
N LEU A 737 -30.27 3.96 -35.22
CA LEU A 737 -30.88 4.09 -33.89
C LEU A 737 -32.20 4.88 -33.90
N GLY A 738 -32.43 5.65 -34.96
CA GLY A 738 -33.55 6.60 -35.06
C GLY A 738 -33.34 7.86 -34.22
N ASP A 739 -32.10 8.19 -33.87
CA ASP A 739 -31.77 9.41 -33.16
C ASP A 739 -32.01 10.65 -34.05
N SER A 740 -32.37 11.77 -33.42
CA SER A 740 -32.63 13.04 -34.12
C SER A 740 -31.42 13.53 -34.92
N CYS A 741 -31.65 14.11 -36.11
CA CYS A 741 -30.62 14.86 -36.83
C CYS A 741 -30.47 16.32 -36.37
N GLU A 742 -31.40 16.82 -35.55
CA GLU A 742 -31.30 18.12 -34.88
C GLU A 742 -30.56 17.97 -33.56
N ARG A 743 -29.43 18.66 -33.42
CA ARG A 743 -28.57 18.65 -32.23
C ARG A 743 -28.48 20.02 -31.61
N GLU A 744 -28.64 20.07 -30.29
CA GLU A 744 -28.41 21.28 -29.51
C GLU A 744 -26.90 21.50 -29.31
N VAL A 745 -26.45 22.73 -29.46
CA VAL A 745 -25.07 23.13 -29.12
C VAL A 745 -25.12 24.35 -28.24
N ILE A 746 -24.56 24.24 -27.03
CA ILE A 746 -24.44 25.37 -26.11
C ILE A 746 -23.06 25.99 -26.30
N ILE A 747 -23.00 27.30 -26.47
CA ILE A 747 -21.79 28.06 -26.77
C ILE A 747 -21.53 29.02 -25.62
N TYR A 748 -20.35 28.92 -25.01
CA TYR A 748 -19.84 29.85 -24.02
C TYR A 748 -18.99 30.94 -24.68
N THR A 749 -19.33 32.20 -24.39
CA THR A 749 -18.52 33.37 -24.75
C THR A 749 -18.03 34.07 -23.48
N PRO A 750 -16.74 34.38 -23.35
CA PRO A 750 -16.20 34.92 -22.10
C PRO A 750 -16.67 36.34 -21.81
N HIS A 751 -16.70 36.71 -20.52
CA HIS A 751 -17.17 38.02 -20.08
C HIS A 751 -16.43 39.17 -20.77
N GLY A 752 -17.17 40.13 -21.32
CA GLY A 752 -16.58 41.32 -21.97
C GLY A 752 -16.10 41.10 -23.41
N HIS A 753 -16.39 39.94 -24.00
CA HIS A 753 -16.10 39.62 -25.39
C HIS A 753 -17.39 39.29 -26.16
N ASP A 754 -17.38 39.55 -27.47
CA ASP A 754 -18.42 39.11 -28.42
C ASP A 754 -18.08 37.77 -29.11
N GLY A 755 -16.90 37.22 -28.81
CA GLY A 755 -16.41 35.95 -29.35
C GLY A 755 -15.61 36.09 -30.65
N ALA A 756 -15.68 37.23 -31.33
CA ALA A 756 -15.07 37.41 -32.64
C ALA A 756 -13.54 37.29 -32.59
N GLY A 757 -12.98 36.45 -33.45
CA GLY A 757 -11.54 36.22 -33.59
C GLY A 757 -10.87 35.41 -32.47
N LEU A 758 -11.62 35.01 -31.43
CA LEU A 758 -11.11 34.16 -30.34
C LEU A 758 -10.92 32.70 -30.79
N PRO A 759 -10.00 31.94 -30.17
CA PRO A 759 -9.94 30.49 -30.35
C PRO A 759 -11.27 29.81 -30.00
N LEU A 760 -11.59 28.73 -30.72
CA LEU A 760 -12.74 27.88 -30.47
C LEU A 760 -12.28 26.54 -29.91
N LEU A 761 -12.74 26.17 -28.71
CA LEU A 761 -12.59 24.84 -28.15
C LEU A 761 -13.91 24.07 -28.21
N VAL A 762 -13.85 22.79 -28.58
CA VAL A 762 -15.00 21.89 -28.56
C VAL A 762 -14.85 20.85 -27.44
N ASP A 763 -15.84 20.78 -26.55
CA ASP A 763 -15.90 19.85 -25.42
C ASP A 763 -16.55 18.53 -25.87
N LEU A 764 -15.72 17.51 -26.07
CA LEU A 764 -16.15 16.14 -26.31
C LEU A 764 -16.32 15.45 -24.96
N VAL A 765 -17.57 15.16 -24.58
CA VAL A 765 -17.89 14.59 -23.27
C VAL A 765 -17.71 13.07 -23.22
N GLY A 766 -17.57 12.53 -22.02
CA GLY A 766 -17.49 11.07 -21.81
C GLY A 766 -18.81 10.35 -22.04
N PHE A 767 -18.75 9.02 -22.18
CA PHE A 767 -19.93 8.16 -22.35
C PHE A 767 -20.96 8.37 -21.22
N THR A 768 -22.26 8.23 -21.52
CA THR A 768 -23.41 8.55 -20.66
C THR A 768 -23.69 10.03 -20.40
N ALA A 769 -23.13 10.94 -21.21
CA ALA A 769 -23.41 12.38 -21.15
C ALA A 769 -23.43 13.03 -22.55
N GLY A 770 -23.98 14.25 -22.62
CA GLY A 770 -23.88 15.18 -23.76
C GLY A 770 -23.31 16.53 -23.28
N GLY A 771 -22.89 17.40 -24.19
CA GLY A 771 -22.38 18.75 -23.89
C GLY A 771 -23.26 19.54 -22.90
N PRO A 772 -24.60 19.52 -23.01
CA PRO A 772 -25.48 20.17 -22.03
C PRO A 772 -25.27 19.72 -20.57
N ALA A 773 -24.78 18.50 -20.33
CA ALA A 773 -24.47 18.04 -18.98
C ALA A 773 -23.29 18.80 -18.34
N HIS A 774 -22.33 19.28 -19.12
CA HIS A 774 -21.16 20.00 -18.63
C HIS A 774 -21.44 21.49 -18.28
N VAL A 775 -22.56 22.04 -18.76
CA VAL A 775 -23.03 23.38 -18.37
C VAL A 775 -24.00 23.35 -17.18
N ASN A 776 -24.53 22.17 -16.83
CA ASN A 776 -25.47 22.03 -15.74
C ASN A 776 -24.82 22.33 -14.38
N TRP A 777 -25.66 22.72 -13.42
CA TRP A 777 -25.20 22.95 -12.05
C TRP A 777 -24.54 21.70 -11.46
N LYS A 778 -23.40 21.88 -10.80
CA LYS A 778 -22.64 20.80 -10.17
C LYS A 778 -22.69 20.88 -8.65
N ASN A 779 -22.87 19.72 -8.01
CA ASN A 779 -23.02 19.61 -6.56
C ASN A 779 -21.74 19.86 -5.76
N PHE A 780 -20.57 19.45 -6.28
CA PHE A 780 -19.27 19.55 -5.62
C PHE A 780 -18.21 20.04 -6.60
N GLY A 781 -18.18 21.35 -6.82
CA GLY A 781 -17.20 22.03 -7.67
C GLY A 781 -17.88 22.95 -8.68
N GLU A 782 -17.11 23.35 -9.68
CA GLU A 782 -17.56 24.19 -10.80
C GLU A 782 -18.02 23.29 -11.95
N ASN A 783 -19.07 23.73 -12.66
CA ASN A 783 -19.31 23.25 -14.02
C ASN A 783 -18.28 23.87 -14.98
N VAL A 784 -18.27 23.46 -16.25
CA VAL A 784 -17.21 23.91 -17.18
C VAL A 784 -17.28 25.43 -17.43
N PRO A 785 -18.44 26.06 -17.68
CA PRO A 785 -18.53 27.52 -17.80
C PRO A 785 -18.01 28.29 -16.57
N GLU A 786 -18.36 27.86 -15.36
CA GLU A 786 -17.89 28.51 -14.12
C GLU A 786 -16.38 28.41 -13.94
N ARG A 787 -15.78 27.30 -14.41
CA ARG A 787 -14.33 27.12 -14.43
C ARG A 787 -13.65 28.02 -15.45
N LEU A 788 -14.22 28.12 -16.66
CA LEU A 788 -13.72 29.02 -17.70
C LEU A 788 -13.74 30.47 -17.21
N ASP A 789 -14.87 30.91 -16.63
CA ASP A 789 -15.00 32.24 -16.00
C ASP A 789 -13.87 32.48 -15.01
N ARG A 790 -13.60 31.51 -14.13
CA ARG A 790 -12.53 31.63 -13.13
C ARG A 790 -11.15 31.72 -13.77
N LEU A 791 -10.81 30.80 -14.68
CA LEU A 791 -9.47 30.73 -15.29
C LEU A 791 -9.17 31.98 -16.12
N ILE A 792 -10.18 32.52 -16.81
CA ILE A 792 -10.06 33.74 -17.61
C ILE A 792 -9.96 34.96 -16.70
N ALA A 793 -10.86 35.09 -15.72
CA ALA A 793 -10.84 36.23 -14.79
C ALA A 793 -9.58 36.27 -13.91
N SER A 794 -8.96 35.12 -13.59
CA SER A 794 -7.70 35.07 -12.87
C SER A 794 -6.47 35.30 -13.74
N GLY A 795 -6.62 35.33 -15.07
CA GLY A 795 -5.53 35.46 -16.04
C GLY A 795 -4.71 34.16 -16.22
N GLU A 796 -5.19 33.03 -15.72
CA GLU A 796 -4.54 31.72 -15.91
C GLU A 796 -4.74 31.16 -17.33
N MET A 797 -5.82 31.58 -17.99
CA MET A 797 -6.23 31.19 -19.34
C MET A 797 -6.58 32.44 -20.17
N PRO A 798 -6.08 32.58 -21.41
CA PRO A 798 -6.57 33.60 -22.33
C PRO A 798 -8.06 33.37 -22.69
N PRO A 799 -8.80 34.41 -23.12
CA PRO A 799 -10.21 34.27 -23.46
C PRO A 799 -10.41 33.36 -24.69
N ALA A 800 -11.35 32.42 -24.59
CA ALA A 800 -11.71 31.51 -25.68
C ALA A 800 -13.22 31.23 -25.70
N VAL A 801 -13.75 30.95 -26.89
CA VAL A 801 -15.13 30.43 -27.06
C VAL A 801 -15.10 28.92 -26.87
N VAL A 802 -16.08 28.38 -26.13
CA VAL A 802 -16.17 26.93 -25.88
C VAL A 802 -17.55 26.41 -26.27
N ALA A 803 -17.59 25.37 -27.10
CA ALA A 803 -18.82 24.73 -27.56
C ALA A 803 -19.05 23.39 -26.85
N PHE A 804 -20.30 23.16 -26.47
CA PHE A 804 -20.79 21.98 -25.74
C PHE A 804 -21.90 21.29 -26.56
N PRO A 805 -21.54 20.45 -27.54
CA PRO A 805 -22.53 19.79 -28.40
C PRO A 805 -23.26 18.63 -27.72
N ASP A 806 -24.56 18.51 -27.99
CA ASP A 806 -25.32 17.30 -27.68
C ASP A 806 -24.96 16.18 -28.66
N CYS A 807 -24.07 15.31 -28.19
CA CYS A 807 -23.67 14.09 -28.89
C CYS A 807 -24.27 12.82 -28.25
N PHE A 808 -25.35 12.96 -27.47
CA PHE A 808 -25.99 11.81 -26.85
C PHE A 808 -26.77 10.98 -27.89
N THR A 809 -26.69 9.65 -27.75
CA THR A 809 -27.36 8.69 -28.63
C THR A 809 -28.31 7.81 -27.84
N ARG A 810 -29.19 7.07 -28.52
CA ARG A 810 -30.04 6.06 -27.89
C ARG A 810 -29.26 5.01 -27.10
N LEU A 811 -28.01 4.73 -27.50
CA LEU A 811 -27.11 3.81 -26.78
C LEU A 811 -26.33 4.50 -25.63
N GLY A 812 -26.61 5.77 -25.33
CA GLY A 812 -26.02 6.50 -24.20
C GLY A 812 -24.76 7.30 -24.53
N GLY A 813 -24.36 7.38 -25.81
CA GLY A 813 -23.18 8.12 -26.26
C GLY A 813 -22.56 7.52 -27.53
N ASN A 814 -21.46 8.11 -27.99
CA ASN A 814 -20.70 7.63 -29.15
C ASN A 814 -19.20 7.85 -28.96
N GLN A 815 -18.40 7.47 -29.96
CA GLN A 815 -16.94 7.61 -29.96
C GLN A 815 -16.43 8.66 -30.95
N TYR A 816 -17.32 9.56 -31.39
CA TYR A 816 -17.04 10.70 -32.28
C TYR A 816 -16.47 10.28 -33.64
N VAL A 817 -16.85 9.08 -34.10
CA VAL A 817 -16.49 8.48 -35.39
C VAL A 817 -17.71 8.32 -36.26
N ASN A 818 -17.48 8.23 -37.57
CA ASN A 818 -18.54 7.84 -38.49
C ASN A 818 -18.88 6.36 -38.36
N SER A 819 -20.15 6.07 -38.17
CA SER A 819 -20.66 4.72 -38.06
C SER A 819 -21.98 4.57 -38.80
N ALA A 820 -22.10 3.50 -39.59
CA ALA A 820 -23.35 3.13 -40.23
C ALA A 820 -24.49 2.89 -39.22
N ALA A 821 -24.16 2.55 -37.97
CA ALA A 821 -25.14 2.34 -36.90
C ALA A 821 -25.52 3.65 -36.20
N LEU A 822 -24.52 4.38 -35.70
CA LEU A 822 -24.72 5.54 -34.82
C LEU A 822 -24.93 6.87 -35.57
N GLY A 823 -24.60 6.93 -36.86
CA GLY A 823 -24.52 8.15 -37.66
C GLY A 823 -23.10 8.67 -37.83
N ASN A 824 -22.93 9.65 -38.72
CA ASN A 824 -21.62 10.21 -39.05
C ASN A 824 -21.23 11.35 -38.08
N TRP A 825 -20.75 10.98 -36.89
CA TRP A 825 -20.40 11.96 -35.85
C TRP A 825 -19.11 12.75 -36.12
N GLU A 826 -18.21 12.22 -36.93
CA GLU A 826 -16.99 12.92 -37.37
C GLU A 826 -17.39 14.09 -38.30
N ASP A 827 -18.22 13.80 -39.29
CA ASP A 827 -18.74 14.78 -40.26
C ASP A 827 -19.62 15.82 -39.57
N PHE A 828 -20.46 15.42 -38.60
CA PHE A 828 -21.24 16.37 -37.80
C PHE A 828 -20.36 17.42 -37.13
N LEU A 829 -19.25 17.02 -36.50
CA LEU A 829 -18.37 17.95 -35.80
C LEU A 829 -17.66 18.91 -36.78
N ILE A 830 -17.18 18.39 -37.91
CA ILE A 830 -16.28 19.11 -38.83
C ILE A 830 -17.05 19.90 -39.89
N GLU A 831 -18.06 19.30 -40.50
CA GLU A 831 -18.77 19.84 -41.67
C GLU A 831 -20.03 20.62 -41.29
N ASP A 832 -20.76 20.18 -40.27
CA ASP A 832 -22.05 20.79 -39.91
C ASP A 832 -21.91 21.76 -38.72
N MET A 833 -21.43 21.28 -37.58
CA MET A 833 -21.49 21.97 -36.29
C MET A 833 -20.48 23.12 -36.19
N THR A 834 -19.19 22.83 -36.38
CA THR A 834 -18.15 23.84 -36.20
C THR A 834 -18.34 25.02 -37.17
N PRO A 835 -18.61 24.82 -38.47
CA PRO A 835 -18.87 25.93 -39.39
C PRO A 835 -20.11 26.76 -39.01
N ALA A 836 -21.16 26.14 -38.47
CA ALA A 836 -22.34 26.86 -37.99
C ALA A 836 -22.00 27.79 -36.81
N ILE A 837 -21.19 27.30 -35.85
CA ILE A 837 -20.71 28.10 -34.71
C ILE A 837 -19.84 29.27 -35.20
N GLU A 838 -18.87 28.99 -36.07
CA GLU A 838 -17.95 30.00 -36.61
C GLU A 838 -18.68 31.08 -37.40
N THR A 839 -19.69 30.71 -38.19
CA THR A 839 -20.54 31.66 -38.95
C THR A 839 -21.33 32.57 -38.01
N GLN A 840 -21.81 32.03 -36.89
CA GLN A 840 -22.67 32.77 -35.98
C GLN A 840 -21.90 33.67 -35.00
N ILE A 841 -20.74 33.23 -34.52
CA ILE A 841 -19.96 33.91 -33.48
C ILE A 841 -18.74 34.64 -34.05
N GLY A 842 -18.21 34.22 -35.20
CA GLY A 842 -16.97 34.75 -35.76
C GLY A 842 -15.71 34.30 -35.01
N CYS A 843 -15.80 33.27 -34.17
CA CYS A 843 -14.67 32.63 -33.48
C CYS A 843 -14.03 31.53 -34.33
N GLY A 844 -12.93 30.95 -33.86
CA GLY A 844 -12.27 29.81 -34.50
C GLY A 844 -11.56 30.16 -35.80
N GLY A 845 -11.64 29.25 -36.77
CA GLY A 845 -10.97 29.30 -38.07
C GLY A 845 -9.66 28.51 -38.12
N PRO A 846 -9.01 28.45 -39.30
CA PRO A 846 -7.75 27.74 -39.50
C PRO A 846 -6.68 28.17 -38.47
N GLY A 847 -6.06 27.20 -37.79
CA GLY A 847 -5.05 27.49 -36.76
C GLY A 847 -5.60 27.85 -35.38
N LYS A 848 -6.93 28.00 -35.21
CA LYS A 848 -7.61 28.49 -34.00
C LYS A 848 -8.68 27.54 -33.44
N ARG A 849 -8.80 26.33 -34.00
CA ARG A 849 -9.72 25.28 -33.56
C ARG A 849 -9.00 24.29 -32.67
N GLY A 850 -9.58 23.99 -31.52
CA GLY A 850 -9.11 22.92 -30.66
C GLY A 850 -10.24 22.10 -30.08
N LEU A 851 -9.89 20.95 -29.54
CA LEU A 851 -10.83 20.04 -28.92
C LEU A 851 -10.25 19.46 -27.63
N PHE A 852 -11.13 19.06 -26.73
CA PHE A 852 -10.73 18.40 -25.50
C PHE A 852 -11.82 17.47 -25.03
N GLY A 853 -11.45 16.43 -24.29
CA GLY A 853 -12.44 15.54 -23.75
C GLY A 853 -11.88 14.51 -22.80
N LYS A 854 -12.79 13.89 -22.05
CA LYS A 854 -12.48 12.85 -21.08
C LYS A 854 -13.14 11.52 -21.45
N SER A 855 -12.47 10.38 -21.24
CA SER A 855 -13.00 9.05 -21.58
C SER A 855 -13.27 8.94 -23.10
N SER A 856 -14.46 8.56 -23.55
CA SER A 856 -14.86 8.59 -24.97
C SER A 856 -14.62 9.94 -25.64
N GLY A 857 -14.76 11.04 -24.90
CA GLY A 857 -14.40 12.36 -25.40
C GLY A 857 -12.91 12.56 -25.59
N GLY A 858 -12.09 11.96 -24.72
CA GLY A 858 -10.64 11.94 -24.84
C GLY A 858 -10.20 11.07 -26.02
N TYR A 859 -10.88 9.94 -26.24
CA TYR A 859 -10.71 9.12 -27.43
C TYR A 859 -11.02 9.91 -28.71
N GLY A 860 -12.21 10.52 -28.79
CA GLY A 860 -12.59 11.36 -29.92
C GLY A 860 -11.57 12.47 -30.16
N SER A 861 -11.05 13.06 -29.07
CA SER A 861 -10.04 14.11 -29.16
C SER A 861 -8.74 13.66 -29.82
N ILE A 862 -8.17 12.54 -29.35
CA ILE A 862 -6.91 12.05 -29.94
C ILE A 862 -7.12 11.53 -31.36
N LEU A 863 -8.26 10.89 -31.64
CA LEU A 863 -8.54 10.36 -32.96
C LEU A 863 -8.70 11.47 -34.00
N HIS A 864 -9.41 12.55 -33.66
CA HIS A 864 -9.52 13.72 -34.52
C HIS A 864 -8.17 14.39 -34.75
N ALA A 865 -7.30 14.47 -33.74
CA ALA A 865 -5.92 14.94 -33.94
C ALA A 865 -5.11 14.04 -34.88
N MET A 866 -5.33 12.72 -34.84
CA MET A 866 -4.67 11.75 -35.71
C MET A 866 -5.14 11.84 -37.17
N LYS A 867 -6.43 12.10 -37.39
CA LYS A 867 -7.05 12.06 -38.72
C LYS A 867 -7.20 13.43 -39.39
N HIS A 868 -7.43 14.49 -38.61
CA HIS A 868 -7.91 15.79 -39.08
C HIS A 868 -7.09 16.97 -38.54
N ALA A 869 -5.77 16.85 -38.53
CA ALA A 869 -4.87 17.92 -38.10
C ALA A 869 -4.86 19.14 -39.04
N ASP A 870 -5.41 18.98 -40.25
CA ASP A 870 -5.70 20.06 -41.19
C ASP A 870 -6.90 20.93 -40.74
N PHE A 871 -7.83 20.34 -39.98
CA PHE A 871 -8.99 21.02 -39.42
C PHE A 871 -8.79 21.46 -37.96
N TRP A 872 -8.30 20.57 -37.10
CA TRP A 872 -8.03 20.82 -35.68
C TRP A 872 -6.57 21.16 -35.47
N SER A 873 -6.27 22.24 -34.75
CA SER A 873 -4.90 22.69 -34.52
C SER A 873 -4.38 22.37 -33.12
N ALA A 874 -5.25 22.08 -32.15
CA ALA A 874 -4.85 21.64 -30.81
C ALA A 874 -5.82 20.61 -30.23
N ALA A 875 -5.32 19.65 -29.44
CA ALA A 875 -6.14 18.59 -28.86
C ALA A 875 -5.70 18.15 -27.46
N ALA A 876 -6.65 17.91 -26.56
CA ALA A 876 -6.39 17.30 -25.24
C ALA A 876 -7.19 16.00 -25.01
N CYS A 877 -6.46 14.91 -24.85
CA CYS A 877 -6.99 13.59 -24.51
C CYS A 877 -6.83 13.32 -23.01
N LEU A 878 -7.92 13.37 -22.25
CA LEU A 878 -7.94 13.06 -20.82
C LEU A 878 -8.46 11.64 -20.60
N SER A 879 -7.58 10.69 -20.30
CA SER A 879 -7.93 9.27 -20.13
C SER A 879 -8.79 8.74 -21.29
N GLY A 880 -8.34 8.89 -22.54
CA GLY A 880 -9.02 8.34 -23.72
C GLY A 880 -8.80 6.85 -23.93
N ASP A 881 -9.71 6.21 -24.68
CA ASP A 881 -9.67 4.79 -25.01
C ASP A 881 -8.46 4.46 -25.91
N MET A 882 -7.60 3.54 -25.49
CA MET A 882 -6.34 3.22 -26.18
C MET A 882 -5.89 1.81 -25.83
N ALA A 883 -5.20 1.11 -26.74
CA ALA A 883 -4.85 -0.30 -26.58
C ALA A 883 -6.13 -1.12 -26.32
N PHE A 884 -6.95 -1.26 -27.35
CA PHE A 884 -8.30 -1.80 -27.26
C PHE A 884 -8.35 -3.19 -26.63
N GLU A 885 -7.27 -3.97 -26.76
CA GLU A 885 -7.15 -5.28 -26.14
C GLU A 885 -7.08 -5.23 -24.61
N LEU A 886 -6.69 -4.09 -24.04
CA LEU A 886 -6.60 -3.87 -22.59
C LEU A 886 -7.87 -3.23 -22.01
N CYS A 887 -8.56 -2.37 -22.77
CA CYS A 887 -9.74 -1.67 -22.27
C CYS A 887 -11.06 -2.39 -22.59
N TYR A 888 -11.21 -3.01 -23.77
CA TYR A 888 -12.52 -3.59 -24.16
C TYR A 888 -12.59 -5.11 -24.04
N LEU A 889 -11.54 -5.87 -24.34
CA LEU A 889 -11.58 -7.33 -24.22
C LEU A 889 -11.92 -7.84 -22.81
N PRO A 890 -11.42 -7.22 -21.71
CA PRO A 890 -11.81 -7.64 -20.36
C PRO A 890 -13.30 -7.51 -20.05
N ASP A 891 -14.03 -6.65 -20.77
CA ASP A 891 -15.46 -6.41 -20.55
C ASP A 891 -16.36 -7.40 -21.31
N MET A 892 -15.85 -8.05 -22.36
CA MET A 892 -16.61 -8.98 -23.20
C MET A 892 -17.29 -10.11 -22.40
N PRO A 893 -16.63 -10.79 -21.45
CA PRO A 893 -17.29 -11.82 -20.64
C PRO A 893 -18.42 -11.28 -19.75
N ASN A 894 -18.33 -10.03 -19.29
CA ASN A 894 -19.38 -9.40 -18.50
C ASN A 894 -20.61 -9.10 -19.36
N LEU A 895 -20.40 -8.56 -20.56
CA LEU A 895 -21.44 -8.33 -21.54
C LEU A 895 -22.16 -9.64 -21.90
N LEU A 896 -21.43 -10.71 -22.24
CA LEU A 896 -22.05 -11.98 -22.62
C LEU A 896 -22.88 -12.58 -21.48
N ARG A 897 -22.47 -12.42 -20.21
CA ARG A 897 -23.30 -12.82 -19.05
C ARG A 897 -24.56 -11.98 -18.89
N ALA A 898 -24.53 -10.70 -19.26
CA ALA A 898 -25.72 -9.86 -19.28
C ALA A 898 -26.69 -10.31 -20.38
N LEU A 899 -26.17 -10.54 -21.58
CA LEU A 899 -26.94 -11.05 -22.72
C LEU A 899 -27.49 -12.46 -22.48
N ALA A 900 -26.76 -13.34 -21.78
CA ALA A 900 -27.22 -14.69 -21.45
C ALA A 900 -28.54 -14.71 -20.67
N LYS A 901 -28.76 -13.71 -19.80
CA LYS A 901 -30.04 -13.52 -19.08
C LYS A 901 -31.19 -13.13 -20.01
N LYS A 902 -30.86 -12.66 -21.21
CA LYS A 902 -31.77 -12.20 -22.27
C LYS A 902 -31.75 -13.17 -23.45
N ASN A 903 -31.47 -14.46 -23.20
CA ASN A 903 -31.35 -15.50 -24.22
C ASN A 903 -30.33 -15.16 -25.33
N ASN A 904 -29.21 -14.52 -24.96
CA ASN A 904 -28.17 -14.04 -25.88
C ASN A 904 -28.69 -13.09 -26.97
N SER A 905 -29.78 -12.34 -26.70
CA SER A 905 -30.36 -11.38 -27.65
C SER A 905 -30.00 -9.95 -27.24
N ILE A 906 -29.34 -9.23 -28.16
CA ILE A 906 -29.05 -7.79 -28.02
C ILE A 906 -30.36 -6.98 -28.06
N GLU A 907 -31.26 -7.31 -28.99
CA GLU A 907 -32.59 -6.68 -29.11
C GLU A 907 -33.37 -6.73 -27.80
N ARG A 908 -33.45 -7.92 -27.19
CA ARG A 908 -34.15 -8.07 -25.91
C ARG A 908 -33.46 -7.31 -24.79
N PHE A 909 -32.12 -7.31 -24.76
CA PHE A 909 -31.39 -6.54 -23.76
C PHE A 909 -31.72 -5.04 -23.86
N LEU A 910 -31.70 -4.46 -25.06
CA LEU A 910 -31.98 -3.04 -25.27
C LEU A 910 -33.44 -2.68 -25.01
N THR A 911 -34.38 -3.49 -25.51
CA THR A 911 -35.82 -3.27 -25.27
C THR A 911 -36.13 -3.26 -23.77
N GLU A 912 -35.63 -4.27 -23.02
CA GLU A 912 -35.86 -4.32 -21.57
C GLU A 912 -35.08 -3.24 -20.80
N PHE A 913 -33.94 -2.78 -21.32
CA PHE A 913 -33.20 -1.67 -20.73
C PHE A 913 -33.99 -0.36 -20.85
N GLU A 914 -34.60 -0.11 -22.01
CA GLU A 914 -35.42 1.09 -22.27
C GLU A 914 -36.76 1.07 -21.52
N GLU A 915 -37.42 -0.08 -21.45
CA GLU A 915 -38.69 -0.24 -20.72
C GLU A 915 -38.51 -0.27 -19.19
N GLY A 916 -37.29 -0.50 -18.72
CA GLY A 916 -36.98 -0.69 -17.30
C GLY A 916 -37.25 0.56 -16.45
N PRO A 917 -37.83 0.42 -15.24
CA PRO A 917 -38.11 1.57 -14.36
C PRO A 917 -36.85 2.17 -13.71
N LYS A 918 -35.69 1.51 -13.89
CA LYS A 918 -34.37 1.92 -13.39
C LYS A 918 -33.27 1.22 -14.18
N TYR A 919 -32.13 1.87 -14.29
CA TYR A 919 -30.93 1.31 -14.91
C TYR A 919 -29.98 0.74 -13.84
N ASP A 920 -29.63 -0.55 -13.93
CA ASP A 920 -28.57 -1.13 -13.08
C ASP A 920 -27.20 -0.68 -13.62
N GLY A 921 -26.27 -0.33 -12.73
CA GLY A 921 -24.92 0.11 -13.12
C GLY A 921 -24.16 -0.94 -13.93
N LYS A 922 -24.47 -2.23 -13.76
CA LYS A 922 -23.90 -3.31 -14.61
C LYS A 922 -24.46 -3.30 -16.02
N ASP A 923 -25.75 -3.00 -16.17
CA ASP A 923 -26.40 -2.95 -17.48
C ASP A 923 -25.95 -1.69 -18.25
N ILE A 924 -25.62 -0.60 -17.56
CA ILE A 924 -24.98 0.58 -18.18
C ILE A 924 -23.60 0.23 -18.79
N HIS A 925 -22.78 -0.56 -18.10
CA HIS A 925 -21.49 -1.00 -18.65
C HIS A 925 -21.66 -1.94 -19.85
N ALA A 926 -22.67 -2.81 -19.82
CA ALA A 926 -23.00 -3.66 -20.98
C ALA A 926 -23.48 -2.82 -22.17
N LEU A 927 -24.32 -1.80 -21.93
CA LEU A 927 -24.75 -0.84 -22.95
C LEU A 927 -23.57 -0.09 -23.58
N MET A 928 -22.60 0.34 -22.76
CA MET A 928 -21.36 0.96 -23.24
C MET A 928 -20.61 0.06 -24.20
N THR A 929 -20.37 -1.21 -23.85
CA THR A 929 -19.68 -2.15 -24.74
C THR A 929 -20.45 -2.38 -26.06
N LEU A 930 -21.79 -2.41 -26.01
CA LEU A 930 -22.63 -2.50 -27.22
C LEU A 930 -22.51 -1.24 -28.10
N ALA A 931 -22.41 -0.05 -27.50
CA ALA A 931 -22.17 1.18 -28.24
C ALA A 931 -20.78 1.21 -28.91
N MET A 932 -19.76 0.63 -28.27
CA MET A 932 -18.43 0.49 -28.89
C MET A 932 -18.48 -0.44 -30.10
N ALA A 933 -19.20 -1.55 -29.99
CA ALA A 933 -19.47 -2.45 -31.11
C ALA A 933 -20.17 -1.74 -32.27
N ALA A 934 -21.19 -0.93 -31.98
CA ALA A 934 -21.85 -0.10 -32.98
C ALA A 934 -20.92 0.96 -33.59
N SER A 935 -19.93 1.44 -32.86
CA SER A 935 -19.00 2.48 -33.32
C SER A 935 -17.96 1.92 -34.29
N TYR A 936 -17.28 0.83 -33.91
CA TYR A 936 -16.05 0.41 -34.58
C TYR A 936 -16.23 -0.67 -35.64
N ASP A 937 -17.25 -1.52 -35.52
CA ASP A 937 -17.51 -2.61 -36.45
C ASP A 937 -19.01 -2.81 -36.67
N PRO A 938 -19.73 -1.79 -37.19
CA PRO A 938 -21.17 -1.88 -37.39
C PRO A 938 -21.55 -2.90 -38.47
N ASP A 939 -22.71 -3.51 -38.31
CA ASP A 939 -23.30 -4.46 -39.25
C ASP A 939 -24.76 -4.09 -39.52
N PRO A 940 -25.06 -3.41 -40.65
CA PRO A 940 -26.40 -2.92 -40.95
C PRO A 940 -27.51 -3.97 -40.94
N ASP A 941 -27.17 -5.25 -41.12
CA ASP A 941 -28.12 -6.36 -41.09
C ASP A 941 -28.42 -6.86 -39.65
N SER A 942 -27.64 -6.43 -38.66
CA SER A 942 -27.83 -6.72 -37.24
C SER A 942 -28.75 -5.69 -36.56
N TYR A 943 -29.40 -6.09 -35.46
CA TYR A 943 -30.28 -5.19 -34.70
C TYR A 943 -29.52 -3.92 -34.26
N PHE A 944 -30.00 -2.76 -34.71
CA PHE A 944 -29.35 -1.45 -34.53
C PHE A 944 -27.88 -1.38 -35.00
N GLY A 945 -27.49 -2.23 -35.94
CA GLY A 945 -26.11 -2.23 -36.44
C GLY A 945 -25.09 -2.91 -35.51
N ILE A 946 -25.52 -3.55 -34.43
CA ILE A 946 -24.61 -3.98 -33.35
C ILE A 946 -24.14 -5.43 -33.58
N ARG A 947 -22.83 -5.63 -33.75
CA ARG A 947 -22.21 -6.96 -33.71
C ARG A 947 -20.96 -7.02 -32.83
N LEU A 948 -20.78 -8.14 -32.13
CA LEU A 948 -19.66 -8.32 -31.20
C LEU A 948 -18.42 -8.91 -31.90
N PRO A 949 -17.21 -8.54 -31.44
CA PRO A 949 -15.96 -9.11 -31.94
C PRO A 949 -15.64 -10.48 -31.31
N VAL A 950 -16.54 -11.01 -30.49
CA VAL A 950 -16.40 -12.32 -29.83
C VAL A 950 -17.60 -13.21 -30.14
N ASN A 951 -17.38 -14.52 -30.10
CA ASN A 951 -18.43 -15.51 -30.14
C ASN A 951 -19.27 -15.45 -28.85
N MET A 952 -20.60 -15.37 -29.00
CA MET A 952 -21.51 -15.21 -27.86
C MET A 952 -21.58 -16.43 -26.93
N HIS A 953 -21.18 -17.62 -27.39
CA HIS A 953 -21.23 -18.85 -26.61
C HIS A 953 -20.00 -19.06 -25.74
N ASP A 954 -18.79 -18.90 -26.30
CA ASP A 954 -17.53 -19.22 -25.62
C ASP A 954 -16.58 -18.04 -25.44
N CYS A 955 -16.99 -16.83 -25.85
CA CYS A 955 -16.18 -15.60 -25.78
C CYS A 955 -14.88 -15.67 -26.59
N SER A 956 -14.75 -16.62 -27.53
CA SER A 956 -13.60 -16.69 -28.44
C SER A 956 -13.60 -15.48 -29.38
N LEU A 957 -12.40 -14.94 -29.65
CA LEU A 957 -12.25 -13.75 -30.48
C LEU A 957 -12.49 -14.10 -31.97
N ILE A 958 -13.36 -13.34 -32.62
CA ILE A 958 -13.58 -13.38 -34.06
C ILE A 958 -12.55 -12.45 -34.69
N GLN A 959 -11.45 -13.01 -35.18
CA GLN A 959 -10.26 -12.26 -35.59
C GLN A 959 -10.55 -11.15 -36.61
N GLU A 960 -11.40 -11.43 -37.60
CA GLU A 960 -11.81 -10.44 -38.62
C GLU A 960 -12.49 -9.22 -38.00
N ARG A 961 -13.48 -9.44 -37.12
CA ARG A 961 -14.21 -8.36 -36.44
C ARG A 961 -13.32 -7.59 -35.48
N TRP A 962 -12.42 -8.29 -34.80
CA TRP A 962 -11.45 -7.63 -33.93
C TRP A 962 -10.44 -6.79 -34.71
N ALA A 963 -10.04 -7.23 -35.91
CA ALA A 963 -9.19 -6.43 -36.78
C ALA A 963 -9.88 -5.09 -37.14
N ASN A 964 -11.17 -5.11 -37.47
CA ASN A 964 -11.95 -3.89 -37.71
C ASN A 964 -11.94 -2.96 -36.50
N TRP A 965 -12.03 -3.49 -35.27
CA TRP A 965 -11.88 -2.68 -34.06
C TRP A 965 -10.48 -2.05 -33.92
N LEU A 966 -9.43 -2.80 -34.25
CA LEU A 966 -8.04 -2.32 -34.15
C LEU A 966 -7.70 -1.23 -35.16
N GLU A 967 -8.44 -1.11 -36.28
CA GLU A 967 -8.31 0.03 -37.20
C GLU A 967 -8.62 1.38 -36.53
N TRP A 968 -9.34 1.35 -35.41
CA TRP A 968 -9.75 2.52 -34.64
C TRP A 968 -8.91 2.75 -33.38
N ASP A 969 -7.95 1.88 -33.06
CA ASP A 969 -7.12 2.01 -31.86
C ASP A 969 -6.00 3.05 -32.07
N PRO A 970 -5.92 4.12 -31.25
CA PRO A 970 -4.90 5.16 -31.41
C PRO A 970 -3.47 4.61 -31.34
N VAL A 971 -3.24 3.52 -30.58
CA VAL A 971 -1.92 2.89 -30.50
C VAL A 971 -1.55 2.20 -31.81
N VAL A 972 -2.53 1.63 -32.52
CA VAL A 972 -2.32 0.98 -33.82
C VAL A 972 -2.21 2.04 -34.92
N LEU A 973 -3.09 3.04 -34.93
CA LEU A 973 -3.05 4.15 -35.88
C LEU A 973 -1.73 4.91 -35.86
N ALA A 974 -1.10 5.06 -34.69
CA ALA A 974 0.21 5.71 -34.56
C ALA A 974 1.37 4.97 -35.27
N ASP A 975 1.16 3.75 -35.78
CA ASP A 975 2.14 3.08 -36.66
C ASP A 975 2.11 3.61 -38.10
N GLN A 976 1.06 4.34 -38.48
CA GLN A 976 0.89 4.89 -39.82
C GLN A 976 1.68 6.21 -39.97
N PRO A 977 2.56 6.35 -40.97
CA PRO A 977 3.35 7.56 -41.17
C PRO A 977 2.53 8.84 -41.36
N GLU A 978 1.39 8.76 -42.04
CA GLU A 978 0.46 9.86 -42.25
C GLU A 978 -0.13 10.37 -40.92
N VAL A 979 -0.47 9.48 -40.00
CA VAL A 979 -0.98 9.83 -38.67
C VAL A 979 0.10 10.56 -37.86
N ILE A 980 1.35 10.08 -37.92
CA ILE A 980 2.47 10.77 -37.27
C ILE A 980 2.71 12.15 -37.88
N ALA A 981 2.59 12.29 -39.20
CA ALA A 981 2.73 13.58 -39.87
C ALA A 981 1.65 14.57 -39.41
N ASN A 982 0.40 14.11 -39.31
CA ASN A 982 -0.72 14.90 -38.78
C ASN A 982 -0.44 15.36 -37.35
N LEU A 983 -0.08 14.45 -36.45
CA LEU A 983 0.21 14.79 -35.06
C LEU A 983 1.38 15.75 -34.90
N LYS A 984 2.40 15.68 -35.78
CA LYS A 984 3.51 16.67 -35.81
C LYS A 984 3.09 18.06 -36.25
N SER A 985 2.00 18.17 -37.01
CA SER A 985 1.50 19.46 -37.50
C SER A 985 0.61 20.19 -36.48
N MET A 986 0.18 19.51 -35.41
CA MET A 986 -0.59 20.10 -34.33
C MET A 986 0.21 21.19 -33.62
N LYS A 987 -0.42 22.33 -33.33
CA LYS A 987 0.16 23.40 -32.50
C LYS A 987 0.26 23.01 -31.03
N GLY A 988 -0.65 22.16 -30.55
CA GLY A 988 -0.65 21.71 -29.16
C GLY A 988 -1.32 20.35 -29.00
N LEU A 989 -0.57 19.37 -28.50
CA LEU A 989 -1.11 18.05 -28.17
C LEU A 989 -0.92 17.76 -26.67
N TRP A 990 -2.00 17.42 -25.97
CA TRP A 990 -2.00 17.05 -24.55
C TRP A 990 -2.55 15.64 -24.38
N LEU A 991 -1.78 14.78 -23.72
CA LEU A 991 -2.15 13.41 -23.36
C LEU A 991 -2.02 13.24 -21.86
N GLU A 992 -3.05 12.72 -21.20
CA GLU A 992 -2.94 12.36 -19.80
C GLU A 992 -3.75 11.13 -19.42
N CYS A 993 -3.33 10.47 -18.34
CA CYS A 993 -4.10 9.41 -17.73
C CYS A 993 -3.76 9.26 -16.24
N GLY A 994 -4.78 9.01 -15.42
CA GLY A 994 -4.60 8.68 -14.02
C GLY A 994 -3.85 7.35 -13.86
N TYR A 995 -2.82 7.29 -13.01
CA TYR A 995 -2.05 6.05 -12.86
C TYR A 995 -2.78 4.95 -12.07
N VAL A 996 -3.97 5.23 -11.52
CA VAL A 996 -4.90 4.26 -10.91
C VAL A 996 -6.23 4.15 -11.66
N ASP A 997 -6.26 4.54 -12.94
CA ASP A 997 -7.39 4.39 -13.86
C ASP A 997 -7.91 2.93 -13.88
N GLN A 998 -9.22 2.76 -13.61
CA GLN A 998 -9.85 1.45 -13.48
C GLN A 998 -10.21 0.75 -14.80
N TYR A 999 -10.03 1.42 -15.94
CA TYR A 999 -10.34 0.91 -17.29
C TYR A 999 -9.09 0.51 -18.07
N ASN A 1000 -7.94 0.40 -17.39
CA ASN A 1000 -6.63 0.03 -17.95
C ASN A 1000 -6.05 1.02 -18.98
N LEU A 1001 -6.64 2.22 -19.13
CA LEU A 1001 -6.29 3.20 -20.18
C LEU A 1001 -4.86 3.72 -20.06
N LEU A 1002 -4.31 3.73 -18.84
CA LEU A 1002 -2.93 4.14 -18.57
C LEU A 1002 -1.89 3.41 -19.43
N TYR A 1003 -2.09 2.12 -19.68
CA TYR A 1003 -1.13 1.35 -20.47
C TYR A 1003 -1.22 1.68 -21.95
N GLY A 1004 -2.43 1.92 -22.47
CA GLY A 1004 -2.63 2.44 -23.82
C GLY A 1004 -2.00 3.82 -24.00
N ALA A 1005 -2.27 4.74 -23.07
CA ALA A 1005 -1.68 6.07 -23.05
C ALA A 1005 -0.14 6.04 -23.03
N ARG A 1006 0.48 5.18 -22.21
CA ARG A 1006 1.95 5.00 -22.20
C ARG A 1006 2.50 4.46 -23.52
N ARG A 1007 1.79 3.51 -24.15
CA ARG A 1007 2.21 2.95 -25.45
C ARG A 1007 2.13 4.01 -26.55
N LEU A 1008 1.03 4.76 -26.60
CA LEU A 1008 0.91 5.86 -27.56
C LEU A 1008 2.00 6.92 -27.31
N HIS A 1009 2.16 7.40 -26.07
CA HIS A 1009 3.22 8.34 -25.71
C HIS A 1009 4.61 7.86 -26.16
N SER A 1010 4.95 6.59 -25.92
CA SER A 1010 6.24 6.01 -26.35
C SER A 1010 6.41 6.04 -27.87
N LYS A 1011 5.34 5.80 -28.64
CA LYS A 1011 5.38 5.88 -30.11
C LYS A 1011 5.54 7.32 -30.59
N LEU A 1012 4.82 8.25 -29.98
CA LEU A 1012 4.90 9.68 -30.30
C LEU A 1012 6.29 10.26 -29.98
N GLU A 1013 6.87 9.90 -28.83
CA GLU A 1013 8.25 10.26 -28.48
C GLU A 1013 9.26 9.70 -29.49
N ALA A 1014 9.14 8.41 -29.83
CA ALA A 1014 10.03 7.77 -30.80
C ALA A 1014 9.93 8.41 -32.20
N ALA A 1015 8.73 8.87 -32.57
CA ALA A 1015 8.48 9.56 -33.81
C ALA A 1015 8.88 11.05 -33.78
N GLY A 1016 9.17 11.63 -32.61
CA GLY A 1016 9.50 13.04 -32.43
C GLY A 1016 8.28 13.97 -32.63
N VAL A 1017 7.10 13.55 -32.17
CA VAL A 1017 5.90 14.39 -32.10
C VAL A 1017 5.97 15.26 -30.85
N ASP A 1018 5.79 16.57 -30.99
CA ASP A 1018 5.74 17.46 -29.83
C ASP A 1018 4.40 17.34 -29.10
N HIS A 1019 4.45 16.95 -27.83
CA HIS A 1019 3.25 16.73 -27.02
C HIS A 1019 3.57 16.76 -25.53
N VAL A 1020 2.57 17.12 -24.73
CA VAL A 1020 2.61 16.97 -23.29
C VAL A 1020 2.04 15.62 -22.90
N TYR A 1021 2.76 14.88 -22.07
CA TYR A 1021 2.27 13.66 -21.44
C TYR A 1021 2.31 13.78 -19.91
N GLU A 1022 1.16 13.63 -19.25
CA GLU A 1022 1.06 13.64 -17.80
C GLU A 1022 0.40 12.38 -17.22
N GLU A 1023 1.01 11.84 -16.17
CA GLU A 1023 0.40 10.84 -15.31
C GLU A 1023 0.12 11.45 -13.92
N PHE A 1024 -1.05 11.16 -13.34
CA PHE A 1024 -1.46 11.78 -12.09
C PHE A 1024 -2.11 10.77 -11.11
N PRO A 1025 -2.10 11.05 -9.79
CA PRO A 1025 -2.45 10.09 -8.74
C PRO A 1025 -3.95 9.92 -8.50
N ASP A 1026 -4.72 9.68 -9.55
CA ASP A 1026 -6.18 9.55 -9.48
C ASP A 1026 -6.71 8.47 -10.44
N ASN A 1027 -7.98 8.11 -10.28
CA ASN A 1027 -8.64 7.11 -11.12
C ASN A 1027 -9.35 7.78 -12.32
N HIS A 1028 -10.21 7.05 -13.01
CA HIS A 1028 -10.93 7.56 -14.19
C HIS A 1028 -12.09 8.51 -13.84
N SER A 1029 -12.41 8.69 -12.56
CA SER A 1029 -13.64 9.34 -12.11
C SER A 1029 -13.37 10.68 -11.43
N SER A 1030 -14.23 11.67 -11.67
CA SER A 1030 -14.16 13.00 -11.03
C SER A 1030 -12.83 13.76 -11.26
N ILE A 1031 -12.21 13.55 -12.42
CA ILE A 1031 -10.93 14.16 -12.79
C ILE A 1031 -11.08 15.53 -13.48
N ASP A 1032 -12.27 16.12 -13.48
CA ASP A 1032 -12.51 17.38 -14.18
C ASP A 1032 -11.53 18.47 -13.76
N TYR A 1033 -11.03 18.47 -12.51
CA TYR A 1033 -10.00 19.40 -12.02
C TYR A 1033 -8.75 19.48 -12.92
N ARG A 1034 -8.49 18.45 -13.73
CA ARG A 1034 -7.41 18.42 -14.72
C ARG A 1034 -7.58 19.42 -15.86
N MET A 1035 -8.83 19.83 -16.15
CA MET A 1035 -9.13 20.91 -17.11
C MET A 1035 -8.52 22.26 -16.70
N ASP A 1036 -8.17 22.46 -15.43
CA ASP A 1036 -7.45 23.67 -14.98
C ASP A 1036 -6.04 23.79 -15.57
N VAL A 1037 -5.51 22.70 -16.14
CA VAL A 1037 -4.15 22.65 -16.70
C VAL A 1037 -4.19 22.54 -18.22
N CYS A 1038 -5.01 21.62 -18.76
CA CYS A 1038 -5.03 21.40 -20.20
C CYS A 1038 -5.73 22.53 -20.98
N LEU A 1039 -6.81 23.14 -20.47
CA LEU A 1039 -7.50 24.21 -21.19
C LEU A 1039 -6.62 25.46 -21.40
N PRO A 1040 -5.91 25.95 -20.37
CA PRO A 1040 -4.93 27.03 -20.57
C PRO A 1040 -3.82 26.69 -21.57
N TYR A 1041 -3.35 25.44 -21.60
CA TYR A 1041 -2.35 24.99 -22.55
C TYR A 1041 -2.86 25.04 -23.99
N LEU A 1042 -4.06 24.49 -24.25
CA LEU A 1042 -4.66 24.49 -25.58
C LEU A 1042 -4.89 25.90 -26.12
N VAL A 1043 -5.45 26.81 -25.30
CA VAL A 1043 -5.74 28.17 -25.78
C VAL A 1043 -4.47 28.93 -26.12
N ARG A 1044 -3.41 28.81 -25.30
CA ARG A 1044 -2.12 29.43 -25.61
C ARG A 1044 -1.53 28.90 -26.91
N ALA A 1045 -1.57 27.59 -27.14
CA ALA A 1045 -1.11 26.98 -28.38
C ALA A 1045 -1.90 27.45 -29.61
N LEU A 1046 -3.16 27.88 -29.46
CA LEU A 1046 -3.99 28.40 -30.54
C LEU A 1046 -3.82 29.91 -30.78
N GLU A 1047 -3.29 30.65 -29.81
CA GLU A 1047 -2.94 32.07 -29.95
C GLU A 1047 -1.56 32.30 -30.63
N GLU A 1048 -0.65 31.35 -30.45
CA GLU A 1048 0.66 31.28 -31.14
C GLU A 1048 0.50 30.88 -32.62
#